data_AF-K0DUY3-F1
#
_entry.id   AF-K0DUY3-F1
#
_cell.length_a   1.000
_cell.length_b   1.000
_cell.length_c   1.000
_cell.angle_alpha   90.00
_cell.angle_beta   90.00
_cell.angle_gamma   90.00
#
_symmetry.space_group_name_H-M   'P 1'
#
loop_
_entity.id
_entity.type
_entity.pdbx_description
1 polymer ?
#
loop_
_entity_poly.entity_id
_entity_poly.type
_entity_poly.pdbx_seq_one_letter_code
_entity_poly.pdbx_strand_id
1 'polypeptide(L)'
;MHRLSARSAIAAAVAFAFLQLGACSGGGSGSGSGSSSTQTVTPTSVTGTVASGSAWVGASVTLMDATGAQVTASTDAQGAYTLSVKGMTAPFLLTAKDASGLSSPLVSVLATLPNGTAPAVVNMTTLTTAIAAMLTASGNPSELASSTALAKVTLSSVQIAIITLDAILADVLTQNGLQAAGFNPVGTAFTANHTGADAVIDTVSLVTGANGGLLLLSNAAPGTTIALNKQTGLSTKLAAPSVAANYLEPLASLLTACAARGTLNTSCSPAIDATFLENGSSDLAVGHGLTDALLTGARFGSPKTLAFFTRGGKQQALVQIPFTLADGTAVVLYSIAQQMAAPVALANATQGAQLGWNLIGNQSQFAVSVNSRIERRTFLDTRLNDVNRYESGLDITIPTARNPSVYSASVSGPGLAAPVWLLPRSAAGSGTLGLADSALGAAPLSPATSASGTSMYRWSWQSLSSTASFAPPAASGVYAQQSVDASTVPLYATYTVTFYDSNGAQLGQSQVMNPGSPLGAAAGATVSWPTLLSDFATQFLTPGGSLAGSQYAMSVSWSSLVNGQNVAYPVNSVQIRASGLTLAGTSGEIDGFAIGSPNNTTFGQYQTTVSAGIDSSGARTCTNCPFPALTAGASRAVELGGGQNGIRYGDVTQYND
;
A
#
# COMPACT_ATOMS: atom_id res chain seq x y z
N MET A 1 32.36 61.18 -38.64
CA MET A 1 32.54 61.45 -37.20
C MET A 1 32.51 60.11 -36.46
N HIS A 2 33.39 59.98 -35.46
CA HIS A 2 33.91 58.80 -34.73
C HIS A 2 32.87 57.74 -34.23
N ARG A 3 33.11 56.40 -34.39
CA ARG A 3 33.89 55.41 -33.55
C ARG A 3 33.30 55.26 -32.12
N LEU A 4 33.07 54.10 -31.47
CA LEU A 4 33.70 52.76 -31.34
C LEU A 4 32.63 51.70 -30.92
N SER A 5 32.60 50.44 -31.36
CA SER A 5 33.41 49.22 -31.02
C SER A 5 33.29 48.67 -29.59
N ALA A 6 32.72 47.46 -29.43
CA ALA A 6 33.38 46.28 -28.85
C ALA A 6 32.41 45.05 -28.81
N ARG A 7 32.81 43.97 -29.50
CA ARG A 7 32.27 42.61 -29.37
C ARG A 7 33.30 41.79 -28.58
N SER A 8 32.86 40.96 -27.65
CA SER A 8 33.68 39.91 -27.05
C SER A 8 32.96 38.57 -27.20
N ALA A 9 33.54 37.72 -28.04
CA ALA A 9 33.23 36.29 -28.13
C ALA A 9 34.16 35.54 -27.18
N ILE A 10 33.64 34.54 -26.45
CA ILE A 10 34.45 33.53 -25.78
C ILE A 10 33.96 32.17 -26.27
N ALA A 11 34.81 31.52 -27.06
CA ALA A 11 34.73 30.11 -27.38
C ALA A 11 35.65 29.36 -26.40
N ALA A 12 35.17 28.27 -25.82
CA ALA A 12 36.01 27.32 -25.10
C ALA A 12 35.65 25.90 -25.56
N ALA A 13 36.57 25.31 -26.31
CA ALA A 13 36.59 23.91 -26.68
C ALA A 13 37.13 23.07 -25.52
N VAL A 14 36.53 21.92 -25.25
CA VAL A 14 37.14 20.87 -24.40
C VAL A 14 37.17 19.57 -25.21
N ALA A 15 38.39 19.07 -25.38
CA ALA A 15 38.77 18.00 -26.27
C ALA A 15 38.51 16.61 -25.69
N PHE A 16 38.13 15.69 -26.59
CA PHE A 16 38.17 14.24 -26.44
C PHE A 16 39.61 13.77 -26.17
N ALA A 17 39.79 12.87 -25.19
CA ALA A 17 41.01 12.09 -25.02
C ALA A 17 40.69 10.59 -25.02
N PHE A 18 40.87 9.97 -26.18
CA PHE A 18 41.02 8.51 -26.34
C PHE A 18 42.45 8.13 -25.92
N LEU A 19 42.60 7.24 -24.94
CA LEU A 19 43.88 6.61 -24.61
C LEU A 19 43.81 5.12 -24.97
N GLN A 20 44.27 4.84 -26.18
CA GLN A 20 44.73 3.52 -26.62
C GLN A 20 46.23 3.44 -26.32
N LEU A 21 46.66 2.44 -25.56
CA LEU A 21 48.07 2.08 -25.41
C LEU A 21 48.19 0.57 -25.66
N GLY A 22 48.58 0.23 -26.88
CA GLY A 22 49.21 -1.03 -27.19
C GLY A 22 50.72 -0.90 -27.01
N ALA A 23 51.31 -1.84 -26.28
CA ALA A 23 52.74 -2.10 -26.31
C ALA A 23 52.97 -3.62 -26.26
N CYS A 24 53.55 -4.13 -27.34
CA CYS A 24 54.14 -5.45 -27.47
C CYS A 24 55.67 -5.28 -27.44
N SER A 25 56.35 -5.88 -26.47
CA SER A 25 57.79 -6.24 -26.46
C SER A 25 58.06 -6.90 -25.10
N GLY A 26 58.78 -7.99 -24.89
CA GLY A 26 59.81 -8.71 -25.62
C GLY A 26 60.59 -9.46 -24.53
N GLY A 27 60.91 -10.74 -24.73
CA GLY A 27 61.31 -11.68 -23.68
C GLY A 27 62.66 -11.44 -22.99
N GLY A 28 62.83 -12.08 -21.83
CA GLY A 28 64.08 -12.16 -21.07
C GLY A 28 63.89 -13.03 -19.82
N SER A 29 64.49 -14.21 -19.86
CA SER A 29 64.44 -15.33 -18.90
C SER A 29 64.95 -15.00 -17.49
N GLY A 30 64.24 -15.51 -16.46
CA GLY A 30 64.69 -15.52 -15.07
C GLY A 30 63.74 -16.33 -14.18
N SER A 31 64.19 -17.51 -13.76
CA SER A 31 63.46 -18.46 -12.93
C SER A 31 63.01 -17.90 -11.57
N GLY A 32 61.76 -18.16 -11.22
CA GLY A 32 61.21 -17.91 -9.88
C GLY A 32 59.74 -18.26 -9.82
N SER A 33 59.41 -19.53 -9.55
CA SER A 33 58.04 -19.98 -9.28
C SER A 33 57.51 -19.34 -8.00
N GLY A 34 56.90 -18.17 -8.13
CA GLY A 34 56.00 -17.59 -7.14
C GLY A 34 54.60 -17.60 -7.73
N SER A 35 53.72 -18.46 -7.22
CA SER A 35 52.30 -18.45 -7.59
C SER A 35 51.68 -17.13 -7.14
N SER A 36 51.59 -16.16 -8.05
CA SER A 36 50.91 -14.89 -7.79
C SER A 36 49.41 -15.15 -7.79
N SER A 37 48.87 -15.48 -6.63
CA SER A 37 47.43 -15.33 -6.41
C SER A 37 47.10 -13.85 -6.59
N THR A 38 46.46 -13.50 -7.71
CA THR A 38 45.81 -12.20 -7.87
C THR A 38 44.75 -12.12 -6.78
N GLN A 39 45.02 -11.37 -5.70
CA GLN A 39 44.02 -11.06 -4.69
C GLN A 39 42.85 -10.40 -5.40
N THR A 40 41.73 -11.11 -5.50
CA THR A 40 40.44 -10.53 -5.90
C THR A 40 40.03 -9.55 -4.82
N VAL A 41 40.27 -8.27 -5.08
CA VAL A 41 39.77 -7.19 -4.24
C VAL A 41 38.25 -7.17 -4.37
N THR A 42 37.54 -7.10 -3.25
CA THR A 42 36.08 -7.03 -3.21
C THR A 42 35.60 -5.62 -2.83
N PRO A 43 34.44 -5.19 -3.34
CA PRO A 43 33.81 -3.93 -2.96
C PRO A 43 33.61 -3.84 -1.45
N THR A 44 33.86 -2.66 -0.89
CA THR A 44 33.61 -2.36 0.52
C THR A 44 32.29 -1.63 0.75
N SER A 45 31.57 -1.29 -0.32
CA SER A 45 30.26 -0.63 -0.26
C SER A 45 29.29 -1.13 -1.32
N VAL A 46 28.01 -0.97 -1.02
CA VAL A 46 26.87 -1.18 -1.91
C VAL A 46 26.15 0.15 -2.11
N THR A 47 25.73 0.42 -3.34
CA THR A 47 25.00 1.63 -3.75
C THR A 47 23.80 1.23 -4.60
N GLY A 48 22.84 2.13 -4.77
CA GLY A 48 21.74 1.89 -5.70
C GLY A 48 20.65 2.94 -5.57
N THR A 49 19.58 2.74 -6.36
CA THR A 49 18.39 3.60 -6.36
C THR A 49 17.19 2.82 -5.86
N VAL A 50 16.40 3.42 -4.97
CA VAL A 50 15.09 2.91 -4.54
C VAL A 50 14.00 3.67 -5.29
N ALA A 51 13.24 2.96 -6.13
CA ALA A 51 12.13 3.56 -6.86
C ALA A 51 11.04 2.55 -7.23
N SER A 52 9.79 2.99 -7.19
CA SER A 52 8.63 2.28 -7.73
C SER A 52 7.85 3.20 -8.66
N GLY A 53 8.53 3.62 -9.73
CA GLY A 53 8.07 4.61 -10.69
C GLY A 53 8.52 6.03 -10.36
N SER A 54 8.57 6.39 -9.09
CA SER A 54 9.27 7.57 -8.61
C SER A 54 10.33 7.20 -7.58
N ALA A 55 11.36 8.04 -7.47
CA ALA A 55 12.35 7.94 -6.41
C ALA A 55 11.68 7.97 -5.03
N TRP A 56 12.05 7.04 -4.15
CA TRP A 56 11.61 7.08 -2.76
C TRP A 56 12.54 7.97 -1.96
N VAL A 57 12.06 9.13 -1.53
CA VAL A 57 12.85 10.10 -0.77
C VAL A 57 12.80 9.77 0.72
N GLY A 58 13.95 9.70 1.38
CA GLY A 58 14.04 9.46 2.82
C GLY A 58 13.63 8.05 3.27
N ALA A 59 13.41 7.12 2.33
CA ALA A 59 13.19 5.71 2.63
C ALA A 59 14.36 5.12 3.41
N SER A 60 14.04 4.28 4.40
CA SER A 60 15.02 3.56 5.22
C SER A 60 15.42 2.28 4.51
N VAL A 61 16.70 2.14 4.19
CA VAL A 61 17.29 0.96 3.55
C VAL A 61 18.04 0.15 4.59
N THR A 62 17.68 -1.11 4.76
CA THR A 62 18.35 -2.08 5.63
C THR A 62 18.99 -3.16 4.77
N LEU A 63 20.29 -3.41 4.96
CA LEU A 63 20.99 -4.54 4.38
C LEU A 63 21.28 -5.56 5.49
N MET A 64 20.92 -6.82 5.23
CA MET A 64 21.20 -7.98 6.07
C MET A 64 22.10 -8.95 5.31
N ASP A 65 23.10 -9.50 5.98
CA ASP A 65 23.99 -10.53 5.43
C ASP A 65 23.60 -11.95 5.82
N ALA A 66 24.29 -12.94 5.27
CA ALA A 66 24.03 -14.36 5.52
C ALA A 66 24.26 -14.79 6.98
N THR A 67 24.97 -13.98 7.79
CA THR A 67 25.16 -14.20 9.23
C THR A 67 24.09 -13.52 10.09
N GLY A 68 23.30 -12.62 9.48
CA GLY A 68 22.30 -11.80 10.15
C GLY A 68 22.81 -10.44 10.63
N ALA A 69 24.04 -10.06 10.29
CA ALA A 69 24.55 -8.72 10.54
C ALA A 69 23.77 -7.70 9.68
N GLN A 70 23.48 -6.53 10.26
CA GLN A 70 22.67 -5.50 9.61
C GLN A 70 23.35 -4.14 9.60
N VAL A 71 23.16 -3.41 8.49
CA VAL A 71 23.55 -2.00 8.33
C VAL A 71 22.38 -1.23 7.71
N THR A 72 22.27 0.06 7.99
CA THR A 72 21.15 0.91 7.52
C THR A 72 21.63 2.23 6.93
N ALA A 73 20.85 2.78 6.00
CA ALA A 73 21.02 4.09 5.38
C ALA A 73 19.65 4.68 5.02
N SER A 74 19.62 5.98 4.72
CA SER A 74 18.47 6.65 4.14
C SER A 74 18.75 7.03 2.69
N THR A 75 17.70 7.05 1.88
CA THR A 75 17.76 7.55 0.50
C THR A 75 17.72 9.08 0.43
N ASP A 76 18.35 9.64 -0.60
CA ASP A 76 18.30 11.07 -0.92
C ASP A 76 17.08 11.45 -1.79
N ALA A 77 17.07 12.68 -2.32
CA ALA A 77 16.00 13.19 -3.17
C ALA A 77 15.89 12.49 -4.54
N GLN A 78 16.94 11.77 -4.95
CA GLN A 78 16.97 10.95 -6.16
C GLN A 78 16.70 9.47 -5.86
N GLY A 79 16.40 9.13 -4.59
CA GLY A 79 16.22 7.76 -4.16
C GLY A 79 17.53 6.99 -4.03
N ALA A 80 18.69 7.66 -4.13
CA ALA A 80 19.99 7.02 -4.08
C ALA A 80 20.44 6.76 -2.64
N TYR A 81 21.16 5.66 -2.42
CA TYR A 81 21.71 5.31 -1.11
C TYR A 81 23.12 4.73 -1.22
N THR A 82 23.82 4.67 -0.09
CA THR A 82 25.14 4.01 0.03
C THR A 82 25.27 3.33 1.39
N LEU A 83 25.74 2.08 1.39
CA LEU A 83 25.96 1.27 2.59
C LEU A 83 27.37 0.70 2.58
N SER A 84 28.03 0.70 3.75
CA SER A 84 29.29 -0.03 3.94
C SER A 84 29.01 -1.51 4.19
N VAL A 85 29.67 -2.40 3.45
CA VAL A 85 29.58 -3.86 3.63
C VAL A 85 30.88 -4.49 4.11
N LYS A 86 31.80 -3.66 4.62
CA LYS A 86 33.09 -4.12 5.16
C LYS A 86 32.87 -5.12 6.29
N GLY A 87 33.39 -6.34 6.12
CA GLY A 87 33.30 -7.42 7.10
C GLY A 87 31.98 -8.20 7.09
N MET A 88 31.08 -7.92 6.15
CA MET A 88 29.82 -8.65 5.98
C MET A 88 29.99 -9.82 4.99
N THR A 89 29.13 -10.83 5.10
CA THR A 89 29.20 -12.08 4.31
C THR A 89 28.02 -12.21 3.35
N ALA A 90 28.27 -12.13 2.05
CA ALA A 90 27.25 -12.39 1.03
C ALA A 90 26.71 -13.85 1.12
N PRO A 91 25.45 -14.13 0.74
CA PRO A 91 24.48 -13.24 0.08
C PRO A 91 23.93 -12.13 0.97
N PHE A 92 23.51 -11.03 0.34
CA PHE A 92 22.87 -9.89 1.00
C PHE A 92 21.40 -9.76 0.60
N LEU A 93 20.57 -9.45 1.59
CA LEU A 93 19.19 -9.01 1.41
C LEU A 93 19.14 -7.51 1.70
N LEU A 94 18.51 -6.75 0.80
CA LEU A 94 18.23 -5.34 1.02
C LEU A 94 16.72 -5.15 1.10
N THR A 95 16.25 -4.44 2.12
CA THR A 95 14.85 -4.05 2.31
C THR A 95 14.73 -2.54 2.44
N ALA A 96 13.89 -1.91 1.62
CA ALA A 96 13.63 -0.47 1.66
C ALA A 96 12.21 -0.23 2.15
N LYS A 97 12.07 0.53 3.24
CA LYS A 97 10.79 0.96 3.79
C LYS A 97 10.48 2.38 3.34
N ASP A 98 9.31 2.54 2.72
CA ASP A 98 8.74 3.83 2.36
C ASP A 98 8.54 4.70 3.61
N ALA A 99 9.15 5.89 3.62
CA ALA A 99 9.02 6.84 4.71
C ALA A 99 7.59 7.38 4.86
N SER A 100 6.84 7.45 3.75
CA SER A 100 5.44 7.86 3.74
C SER A 100 4.50 6.79 4.30
N GLY A 101 4.94 5.53 4.31
CA GLY A 101 4.13 4.40 4.70
C GLY A 101 3.01 4.03 3.72
N LEU A 102 2.95 4.65 2.54
CA LEU A 102 1.90 4.40 1.54
C LEU A 102 2.14 3.12 0.73
N SER A 103 3.41 2.75 0.56
CA SER A 103 3.82 1.58 -0.21
C SER A 103 4.35 0.45 0.68
N SER A 104 4.15 -0.80 0.24
CA SER A 104 4.78 -1.97 0.85
C SER A 104 6.29 -1.97 0.59
N PRO A 105 7.13 -2.54 1.49
CA PRO A 105 8.58 -2.53 1.32
C PRO A 105 9.06 -3.12 0.00
N LEU A 106 10.09 -2.51 -0.59
CA LEU A 106 10.80 -3.06 -1.75
C LEU A 106 11.96 -3.93 -1.27
N VAL A 107 12.24 -4.99 -2.01
CA VAL A 107 13.27 -5.97 -1.67
C VAL A 107 14.21 -6.17 -2.85
N SER A 108 15.49 -6.39 -2.56
CA SER A 108 16.49 -6.78 -3.54
C SER A 108 17.49 -7.74 -2.92
N VAL A 109 18.18 -8.51 -3.77
CA VAL A 109 19.15 -9.51 -3.33
C VAL A 109 20.45 -9.37 -4.11
N LEU A 110 21.57 -9.51 -3.42
CA LEU A 110 22.89 -9.61 -4.03
C LEU A 110 23.55 -10.91 -3.59
N ALA A 111 23.59 -11.91 -4.48
CA ALA A 111 24.10 -13.24 -4.14
C ALA A 111 25.61 -13.24 -3.84
N THR A 112 26.37 -12.43 -4.57
CA THR A 112 27.84 -12.32 -4.44
C THR A 112 28.27 -10.90 -4.70
N LEU A 113 29.32 -10.43 -4.02
CA LEU A 113 29.97 -9.18 -4.40
C LEU A 113 30.68 -9.34 -5.75
N PRO A 114 30.59 -8.36 -6.66
CA PRO A 114 31.38 -8.35 -7.88
C PRO A 114 32.87 -8.22 -7.55
N ASN A 115 33.75 -8.57 -8.48
CA ASN A 115 35.19 -8.33 -8.33
C ASN A 115 35.51 -6.84 -8.57
N GLY A 116 36.47 -6.30 -7.82
CA GLY A 116 36.96 -4.92 -7.98
C GLY A 116 36.79 -4.05 -6.73
N THR A 117 37.19 -2.80 -6.84
CA THR A 117 37.11 -1.79 -5.76
C THR A 117 35.90 -0.87 -5.88
N ALA A 118 35.24 -0.85 -7.04
CA ALA A 118 34.05 -0.04 -7.26
C ALA A 118 32.89 -0.53 -6.37
N PRO A 119 32.04 0.38 -5.85
CA PRO A 119 30.84 -0.02 -5.12
C PRO A 119 29.98 -0.97 -5.93
N ALA A 120 29.43 -2.01 -5.29
CA ALA A 120 28.45 -2.87 -5.93
C ALA A 120 27.13 -2.12 -6.12
N VAL A 121 26.48 -2.27 -7.27
CA VAL A 121 25.15 -1.66 -7.51
C VAL A 121 24.07 -2.67 -7.19
N VAL A 122 23.09 -2.25 -6.39
CA VAL A 122 21.88 -3.02 -6.03
C VAL A 122 20.69 -2.07 -6.00
N ASN A 123 19.91 -2.05 -7.08
CA ASN A 123 18.68 -1.28 -7.09
C ASN A 123 17.58 -1.96 -6.27
N MET A 124 16.59 -1.18 -5.85
CA MET A 124 15.42 -1.67 -5.13
C MET A 124 14.17 -1.14 -5.82
N THR A 125 13.53 -2.01 -6.60
CA THR A 125 12.41 -1.66 -7.47
C THR A 125 11.32 -2.72 -7.43
N THR A 126 10.21 -2.49 -8.12
CA THR A 126 9.19 -3.52 -8.33
C THR A 126 9.79 -4.76 -9.00
N LEU A 127 10.74 -4.59 -9.91
CA LEU A 127 11.40 -5.69 -10.62
C LEU A 127 12.32 -6.50 -9.70
N THR A 128 13.13 -5.85 -8.86
CA THR A 128 14.01 -6.57 -7.93
C THR A 128 13.23 -7.28 -6.84
N THR A 129 12.10 -6.71 -6.44
CA THR A 129 11.18 -7.35 -5.49
C THR A 129 10.52 -8.57 -6.11
N ALA A 130 10.19 -8.51 -7.41
CA ALA A 130 9.69 -9.67 -8.14
C ALA A 130 10.71 -10.81 -8.20
N ILE A 131 11.99 -10.48 -8.47
CA ILE A 131 13.09 -11.44 -8.42
C ILE A 131 13.21 -12.04 -7.03
N ALA A 132 13.16 -11.24 -5.97
CA ALA A 132 13.22 -11.74 -4.60
C ALA A 132 12.07 -12.71 -4.28
N ALA A 133 10.85 -12.44 -4.75
CA ALA A 133 9.71 -13.35 -4.61
C ALA A 133 9.93 -14.69 -5.32
N MET A 134 10.52 -14.67 -6.53
CA MET A 134 10.84 -15.89 -7.30
C MET A 134 11.90 -16.77 -6.62
N LEU A 135 12.59 -16.27 -5.61
CA LEU A 135 13.56 -17.03 -4.80
C LEU A 135 12.92 -17.71 -3.59
N THR A 136 11.63 -17.51 -3.34
CA THR A 136 10.91 -18.07 -2.18
C THR A 136 9.84 -19.07 -2.62
N ALA A 137 9.45 -19.95 -1.70
CA ALA A 137 8.49 -21.02 -2.01
C ALA A 137 7.04 -20.47 -2.05
N SER A 138 6.70 -19.56 -1.13
CA SER A 138 5.37 -18.95 -1.09
C SER A 138 5.20 -17.79 -2.07
N GLY A 139 6.31 -17.22 -2.55
CA GLY A 139 6.29 -15.95 -3.29
C GLY A 139 6.29 -14.70 -2.41
N ASN A 140 6.44 -14.84 -1.09
CA ASN A 140 6.65 -13.73 -0.18
C ASN A 140 8.16 -13.45 -0.01
N PRO A 141 8.69 -12.27 -0.43
CA PRO A 141 10.09 -11.91 -0.26
C PRO A 141 10.55 -11.82 1.20
N SER A 142 9.65 -11.58 2.16
CA SER A 142 10.03 -11.44 3.57
C SER A 142 10.57 -12.72 4.18
N GLU A 143 10.34 -13.89 3.55
CA GLU A 143 10.96 -15.16 3.95
C GLU A 143 12.49 -15.11 3.89
N LEU A 144 13.05 -14.25 3.02
CA LEU A 144 14.50 -14.07 2.91
C LEU A 144 15.10 -13.30 4.08
N ALA A 145 14.28 -12.63 4.93
CA ALA A 145 14.75 -11.94 6.14
C ALA A 145 15.14 -12.91 7.28
N SER A 146 15.35 -14.19 6.96
CA SER A 146 15.98 -15.20 7.80
C SER A 146 17.36 -15.51 7.26
N SER A 147 18.39 -15.47 8.12
CA SER A 147 19.77 -15.81 7.72
C SER A 147 19.88 -17.21 7.10
N THR A 148 19.06 -18.16 7.58
CA THR A 148 19.00 -19.53 7.05
C THR A 148 18.38 -19.60 5.66
N ALA A 149 17.36 -18.78 5.38
CA ALA A 149 16.75 -18.70 4.06
C ALA A 149 17.67 -17.95 3.08
N LEU A 150 18.23 -16.81 3.53
CA LEU A 150 19.15 -15.97 2.75
C LEU A 150 20.40 -16.75 2.34
N ALA A 151 21.00 -17.54 3.23
CA ALA A 151 22.18 -18.36 2.94
C ALA A 151 21.98 -19.38 1.80
N LYS A 152 20.72 -19.68 1.42
CA LYS A 152 20.39 -20.57 0.29
C LYS A 152 20.30 -19.83 -1.05
N VAL A 153 20.37 -18.50 -1.06
CA VAL A 153 20.34 -17.70 -2.29
C VAL A 153 21.69 -17.83 -2.99
N THR A 154 21.66 -18.26 -4.25
CA THR A 154 22.87 -18.45 -5.09
C THR A 154 22.84 -17.54 -6.31
N LEU A 155 24.01 -17.25 -6.88
CA LEU A 155 24.13 -16.47 -8.11
C LEU A 155 23.29 -17.06 -9.25
N SER A 156 23.32 -18.39 -9.42
CA SER A 156 22.54 -19.11 -10.43
C SER A 156 21.03 -18.92 -10.22
N SER A 157 20.53 -19.05 -8.99
CA SER A 157 19.11 -18.83 -8.72
C SER A 157 18.64 -17.41 -9.02
N VAL A 158 19.48 -16.40 -8.74
CA VAL A 158 19.17 -14.99 -9.07
C VAL A 158 19.17 -14.77 -10.58
N GLN A 159 20.14 -15.33 -11.31
CA GLN A 159 20.22 -15.22 -12.77
C GLN A 159 19.03 -15.89 -13.47
N ILE A 160 18.59 -17.07 -13.00
CA ILE A 160 17.40 -17.75 -13.54
C ILE A 160 16.15 -16.89 -13.34
N ALA A 161 16.00 -16.28 -12.15
CA ALA A 161 14.88 -15.39 -11.87
C ALA A 161 14.88 -14.14 -12.76
N ILE A 162 16.06 -13.51 -12.98
CA ILE A 162 16.23 -12.39 -13.93
C ILE A 162 15.80 -12.79 -15.33
N ILE A 163 16.36 -13.86 -15.90
CA ILE A 163 16.05 -14.31 -17.27
C ILE A 163 14.56 -14.62 -17.43
N THR A 164 13.96 -15.23 -16.41
CA THR A 164 12.53 -15.56 -16.43
C THR A 164 11.67 -14.30 -16.40
N LEU A 165 12.02 -13.31 -15.57
CA LEU A 165 11.33 -12.02 -15.51
C LEU A 165 11.49 -11.24 -16.83
N ASP A 166 12.67 -11.21 -17.42
CA ASP A 166 12.94 -10.50 -18.67
C ASP A 166 12.11 -11.06 -19.83
N ALA A 167 11.94 -12.38 -19.87
CA ALA A 167 11.11 -13.04 -20.87
C ALA A 167 9.61 -12.76 -20.66
N ILE A 168 9.15 -12.69 -19.41
CA ILE A 168 7.79 -12.26 -19.07
C ILE A 168 7.54 -10.82 -19.52
N LEU A 169 8.55 -9.95 -19.39
CA LEU A 169 8.47 -8.52 -19.70
C LEU A 169 8.92 -8.15 -21.11
N ALA A 170 9.15 -9.11 -22.00
CA ALA A 170 9.79 -8.87 -23.29
C ALA A 170 9.12 -7.77 -24.13
N ASP A 171 7.79 -7.72 -24.16
CA ASP A 171 7.03 -6.74 -24.94
C ASP A 171 7.10 -5.34 -24.30
N VAL A 172 7.06 -5.28 -22.96
CA VAL A 172 7.24 -4.06 -22.16
C VAL A 172 8.65 -3.50 -22.30
N LEU A 173 9.67 -4.35 -22.24
CA LEU A 173 11.08 -3.96 -22.42
C LEU A 173 11.30 -3.37 -23.81
N THR A 174 10.78 -4.04 -24.84
CA THR A 174 10.90 -3.60 -26.24
C THR A 174 10.25 -2.23 -26.45
N GLN A 175 9.04 -2.01 -25.89
CA GLN A 175 8.35 -0.72 -25.98
C GLN A 175 9.19 0.43 -25.39
N ASN A 176 9.98 0.14 -24.35
CA ASN A 176 10.79 1.12 -23.64
C ASN A 176 12.25 1.18 -24.14
N GLY A 177 12.54 0.62 -25.32
CA GLY A 177 13.86 0.69 -25.95
C GLY A 177 14.92 -0.20 -25.30
N LEU A 178 14.50 -1.21 -24.53
CA LEU A 178 15.37 -2.16 -23.86
C LEU A 178 15.30 -3.53 -24.54
N GLN A 179 16.39 -4.29 -24.44
CA GLN A 179 16.46 -5.67 -24.88
C GLN A 179 16.38 -6.59 -23.67
N ALA A 180 15.61 -7.68 -23.77
CA ALA A 180 15.52 -8.68 -22.69
C ALA A 180 16.88 -9.34 -22.42
N ALA A 181 17.67 -9.62 -23.47
CA ALA A 181 19.00 -10.18 -23.30
C ALA A 181 19.94 -9.16 -22.65
N GLY A 182 20.43 -9.47 -21.45
CA GLY A 182 21.42 -8.65 -20.75
C GLY A 182 20.84 -7.48 -19.94
N PHE A 183 19.50 -7.35 -19.87
CA PHE A 183 18.88 -6.47 -18.90
C PHE A 183 19.14 -7.01 -17.48
N ASN A 184 19.64 -6.16 -16.60
CA ASN A 184 19.91 -6.52 -15.21
C ASN A 184 19.28 -5.49 -14.28
N PRO A 185 18.03 -5.72 -13.83
CA PRO A 185 17.32 -4.75 -12.98
C PRO A 185 17.97 -4.60 -11.60
N VAL A 186 18.79 -5.57 -11.16
CA VAL A 186 19.49 -5.54 -9.87
C VAL A 186 20.76 -4.70 -9.94
N GLY A 187 21.65 -5.04 -10.88
CA GLY A 187 23.04 -4.56 -10.89
C GLY A 187 23.36 -3.41 -11.84
N THR A 188 22.39 -2.93 -12.62
CA THR A 188 22.60 -1.82 -13.56
C THR A 188 22.03 -0.53 -13.01
N ALA A 189 22.87 0.48 -12.80
CA ALA A 189 22.41 1.79 -12.31
C ALA A 189 21.38 2.41 -13.26
N PHE A 190 20.38 3.09 -12.69
CA PHE A 190 19.34 3.80 -13.43
C PHE A 190 18.91 5.07 -12.69
N THR A 191 18.15 5.92 -13.37
CA THR A 191 17.53 7.13 -12.81
C THR A 191 16.02 6.99 -12.85
N ALA A 192 15.34 7.37 -11.76
CA ALA A 192 13.88 7.43 -11.72
C ALA A 192 13.36 8.66 -12.48
N ASN A 193 13.20 8.52 -13.80
CA ASN A 193 12.86 9.60 -14.73
C ASN A 193 11.75 9.22 -15.73
N HIS A 194 11.05 8.11 -15.50
CA HIS A 194 9.99 7.56 -16.33
C HIS A 194 10.40 7.20 -17.77
N THR A 195 11.68 6.87 -17.98
CA THR A 195 12.20 6.41 -19.28
C THR A 195 13.01 5.13 -19.14
N GLY A 196 13.18 4.37 -20.22
CA GLY A 196 14.00 3.15 -20.23
C GLY A 196 13.59 2.17 -19.13
N ALA A 197 14.51 1.81 -18.24
CA ALA A 197 14.26 0.86 -17.15
C ALA A 197 13.19 1.37 -16.16
N ASP A 198 13.12 2.67 -15.93
CA ASP A 198 12.14 3.24 -15.02
C ASP A 198 10.73 3.21 -15.61
N ALA A 199 10.60 3.46 -16.90
CA ALA A 199 9.31 3.27 -17.59
C ALA A 199 8.83 1.80 -17.51
N VAL A 200 9.72 0.82 -17.53
CA VAL A 200 9.35 -0.58 -17.29
C VAL A 200 8.81 -0.77 -15.86
N ILE A 201 9.50 -0.20 -14.87
CA ILE A 201 9.07 -0.23 -13.46
C ILE A 201 7.68 0.41 -13.28
N ASP A 202 7.39 1.51 -13.99
CA ASP A 202 6.09 2.20 -14.01
C ASP A 202 4.95 1.38 -14.61
N THR A 203 5.26 0.55 -15.62
CA THR A 203 4.24 -0.20 -16.37
C THR A 203 3.72 -1.43 -15.62
N VAL A 204 4.48 -1.93 -14.64
CA VAL A 204 4.14 -3.15 -13.91
C VAL A 204 3.85 -2.88 -12.45
N SER A 205 3.03 -3.75 -11.87
CA SER A 205 2.70 -3.71 -10.45
C SER A 205 2.92 -5.07 -9.81
N LEU A 206 3.39 -5.01 -8.57
CA LEU A 206 3.33 -6.12 -7.64
C LEU A 206 2.11 -5.94 -6.76
N VAL A 207 1.32 -7.01 -6.65
CA VAL A 207 0.14 -7.07 -5.81
C VAL A 207 0.16 -8.36 -4.99
N THR A 208 -0.51 -8.35 -3.85
CA THR A 208 -0.61 -9.55 -3.00
C THR A 208 -1.66 -10.48 -3.59
N GLY A 209 -1.28 -11.72 -3.88
CA GLY A 209 -2.21 -12.77 -4.29
C GLY A 209 -3.07 -13.24 -3.12
N ALA A 210 -4.15 -13.97 -3.43
CA ALA A 210 -5.15 -14.43 -2.47
C ALA A 210 -4.57 -15.12 -1.21
N ASN A 211 -3.44 -15.82 -1.34
CA ASN A 211 -2.79 -16.57 -0.26
C ASN A 211 -1.51 -15.90 0.30
N GLY A 212 -1.23 -14.64 -0.06
CA GLY A 212 -0.14 -13.84 0.52
C GLY A 212 1.18 -13.80 -0.26
N GLY A 213 1.36 -14.65 -1.29
CA GLY A 213 2.47 -14.52 -2.24
C GLY A 213 2.30 -13.32 -3.18
N LEU A 214 3.35 -12.91 -3.88
CA LEU A 214 3.26 -11.81 -4.85
C LEU A 214 2.81 -12.27 -6.24
N LEU A 215 2.00 -11.42 -6.87
CA LEU A 215 1.63 -11.51 -8.28
C LEU A 215 2.25 -10.33 -9.03
N LEU A 216 2.74 -10.59 -10.24
CA LEU A 216 3.15 -9.57 -11.21
C LEU A 216 2.04 -9.37 -12.24
N LEU A 217 1.74 -8.10 -12.55
CA LEU A 217 0.87 -7.73 -13.66
C LEU A 217 1.40 -6.50 -14.39
N SER A 218 0.93 -6.29 -15.62
CA SER A 218 1.03 -5.02 -16.32
C SER A 218 -0.25 -4.21 -16.12
N ASN A 219 -0.12 -2.90 -15.93
CA ASN A 219 -1.26 -2.00 -15.82
C ASN A 219 -2.10 -1.92 -17.10
N ALA A 220 -1.59 -2.43 -18.24
CA ALA A 220 -2.31 -2.57 -19.50
C ALA A 220 -3.44 -3.61 -19.45
N ALA A 221 -3.23 -4.68 -18.68
CA ALA A 221 -4.11 -5.84 -18.63
C ALA A 221 -4.06 -6.46 -17.22
N PRO A 222 -4.65 -5.81 -16.21
CA PRO A 222 -4.53 -6.24 -14.82
C PRO A 222 -5.19 -7.60 -14.52
N GLY A 223 -6.03 -8.11 -15.43
CA GLY A 223 -6.60 -9.45 -15.33
C GLY A 223 -5.61 -10.58 -15.69
N THR A 224 -4.45 -10.26 -16.27
CA THR A 224 -3.39 -11.24 -16.55
C THR A 224 -2.29 -11.11 -15.50
N THR A 225 -2.29 -12.03 -14.55
CA THR A 225 -1.33 -12.06 -13.43
C THR A 225 -0.40 -13.25 -13.52
N ILE A 226 0.84 -13.09 -13.08
CA ILE A 226 1.83 -14.16 -12.94
C ILE A 226 2.18 -14.31 -11.47
N ALA A 227 1.97 -15.51 -10.92
CA ALA A 227 2.43 -15.83 -9.58
C ALA A 227 3.96 -15.90 -9.55
N LEU A 228 4.56 -15.22 -8.58
CA LEU A 228 6.01 -15.13 -8.40
C LEU A 228 6.44 -16.07 -7.28
N ASN A 229 7.18 -17.12 -7.58
CA ASN A 229 7.76 -18.09 -6.64
C ASN A 229 8.83 -18.93 -7.38
N LYS A 230 9.42 -19.91 -6.69
CA LYS A 230 10.42 -20.84 -7.27
C LYS A 230 9.90 -21.66 -8.46
N GLN A 231 8.59 -21.75 -8.65
CA GLN A 231 7.93 -22.50 -9.70
C GLN A 231 7.49 -21.60 -10.88
N THR A 232 7.72 -20.29 -10.80
CA THR A 232 7.44 -19.37 -11.91
C THR A 232 8.26 -19.77 -13.14
N GLY A 233 7.56 -20.03 -14.23
CA GLY A 233 8.14 -20.42 -15.51
C GLY A 233 7.79 -19.47 -16.66
N LEU A 234 8.29 -19.81 -17.83
CA LEU A 234 8.11 -19.07 -19.08
C LEU A 234 6.81 -19.47 -19.78
N SER A 235 5.66 -18.95 -19.34
CA SER A 235 4.37 -19.28 -19.99
C SER A 235 3.61 -18.09 -20.55
N THR A 236 3.81 -16.88 -20.02
CA THR A 236 2.99 -15.72 -20.37
C THR A 236 3.84 -14.46 -20.46
N LYS A 237 3.68 -13.73 -21.57
CA LYS A 237 4.20 -12.36 -21.71
C LYS A 237 3.15 -11.37 -21.24
N LEU A 238 3.59 -10.35 -20.51
CA LEU A 238 2.71 -9.26 -20.09
C LEU A 238 2.57 -8.22 -21.21
N ALA A 239 1.34 -7.75 -21.42
CA ALA A 239 1.04 -6.75 -22.42
C ALA A 239 1.67 -5.39 -22.08
N ALA A 240 2.14 -4.70 -23.10
CA ALA A 240 2.68 -3.35 -22.97
C ALA A 240 1.53 -2.31 -22.95
N PRO A 241 1.59 -1.24 -22.15
CA PRO A 241 0.52 -0.24 -22.08
C PRO A 241 0.36 0.57 -23.37
N SER A 242 -0.84 1.10 -23.63
CA SER A 242 -1.12 1.89 -24.84
C SER A 242 -0.52 3.31 -24.81
N VAL A 243 -0.05 3.77 -23.66
CA VAL A 243 0.55 5.09 -23.45
C VAL A 243 1.88 4.97 -22.73
N ALA A 244 2.74 5.99 -22.87
CA ALA A 244 4.00 6.07 -22.14
C ALA A 244 3.76 6.19 -20.63
N ALA A 245 4.71 5.70 -19.83
CA ALA A 245 4.64 5.67 -18.37
C ALA A 245 4.38 7.06 -17.74
N ASN A 246 4.95 8.12 -18.30
CA ASN A 246 4.90 9.48 -17.77
C ASN A 246 3.64 10.28 -18.14
N TYR A 247 2.60 9.66 -18.69
CA TYR A 247 1.43 10.37 -19.22
C TYR A 247 0.65 11.22 -18.20
N LEU A 248 0.82 10.96 -16.90
CA LEU A 248 0.19 11.70 -15.79
C LEU A 248 1.12 12.70 -15.08
N GLU A 249 2.41 12.77 -15.42
CA GLU A 249 3.32 13.74 -14.81
C GLU A 249 2.88 15.21 -15.00
N PRO A 250 2.33 15.61 -16.17
CA PRO A 250 1.78 16.95 -16.35
C PRO A 250 0.57 17.22 -15.44
N LEU A 251 -0.24 16.19 -15.14
CA LEU A 251 -1.41 16.30 -14.28
C LEU A 251 -0.99 16.60 -12.83
N ALA A 252 -0.06 15.81 -12.28
CA ALA A 252 0.42 16.01 -10.90
C ALA A 252 1.12 17.36 -10.71
N SER A 253 1.91 17.80 -11.70
CA SER A 253 2.54 19.11 -11.70
C SER A 253 1.51 20.25 -11.64
N LEU A 254 0.43 20.14 -12.43
CA LEU A 254 -0.64 21.13 -12.46
C LEU A 254 -1.44 21.12 -11.15
N LEU A 255 -1.80 19.96 -10.60
CA LEU A 255 -2.47 19.84 -9.31
C LEU A 255 -1.66 20.50 -8.19
N THR A 256 -0.34 20.29 -8.16
CA THR A 256 0.58 20.95 -7.21
C THR A 256 0.56 22.47 -7.36
N ALA A 257 0.60 22.98 -8.60
CA ALA A 257 0.54 24.41 -8.86
C ALA A 257 -0.79 25.04 -8.41
N CYS A 258 -1.91 24.35 -8.60
CA CYS A 258 -3.23 24.79 -8.14
C CYS A 258 -3.37 24.74 -6.62
N ALA A 259 -2.88 23.66 -5.98
CA ALA A 259 -2.86 23.50 -4.53
C ALA A 259 -2.06 24.62 -3.86
N ALA A 260 -0.91 25.00 -4.41
CA ALA A 260 -0.09 26.12 -3.93
C ALA A 260 -0.83 27.48 -3.93
N ARG A 261 -1.88 27.62 -4.75
CA ARG A 261 -2.71 28.83 -4.82
C ARG A 261 -3.99 28.73 -3.98
N GLY A 262 -4.29 27.56 -3.41
CA GLY A 262 -5.57 27.29 -2.72
C GLY A 262 -6.77 27.20 -3.67
N THR A 263 -6.54 26.94 -4.96
CA THR A 263 -7.59 27.01 -6.00
C THR A 263 -7.78 25.68 -6.73
N LEU A 264 -7.66 24.56 -6.01
CA LEU A 264 -7.68 23.22 -6.61
C LEU A 264 -8.99 22.97 -7.37
N ASN A 265 -10.14 23.27 -6.78
CA ASN A 265 -11.44 22.99 -7.38
C ASN A 265 -11.98 24.12 -8.30
N THR A 266 -11.39 25.32 -8.25
CA THR A 266 -11.91 26.49 -9.00
C THR A 266 -11.04 26.87 -10.20
N SER A 267 -9.73 26.59 -10.16
CA SER A 267 -8.78 27.07 -11.18
C SER A 267 -7.97 25.95 -11.84
N CYS A 268 -8.18 24.70 -11.44
CA CYS A 268 -7.48 23.55 -12.00
C CYS A 268 -8.25 22.88 -13.16
N SER A 269 -9.05 23.66 -13.89
CA SER A 269 -10.01 23.21 -14.90
C SER A 269 -9.45 22.36 -16.07
N PRO A 270 -8.15 22.39 -16.45
CA PRO A 270 -7.65 21.37 -17.37
C PRO A 270 -7.32 20.04 -16.68
N ALA A 271 -6.88 20.06 -15.40
CA ALA A 271 -6.52 18.86 -14.63
C ALA A 271 -7.75 18.13 -14.06
N ILE A 272 -8.75 18.87 -13.62
CA ILE A 272 -10.00 18.35 -13.08
C ILE A 272 -11.10 18.68 -14.09
N ASP A 273 -11.71 17.64 -14.65
CA ASP A 273 -12.76 17.80 -15.66
C ASP A 273 -13.98 18.53 -15.08
N ALA A 274 -14.69 19.28 -15.92
CA ALA A 274 -15.92 19.96 -15.50
C ALA A 274 -17.03 18.98 -15.07
N THR A 275 -16.98 17.71 -15.51
CA THR A 275 -17.88 16.64 -15.07
C THR A 275 -17.29 15.80 -13.94
N PHE A 276 -16.25 16.28 -13.25
CA PHE A 276 -15.67 15.57 -12.13
C PHE A 276 -16.74 15.29 -11.07
N LEU A 277 -16.85 14.02 -10.70
CA LEU A 277 -17.73 13.57 -9.63
C LEU A 277 -17.05 12.40 -8.92
N GLU A 278 -16.74 12.58 -7.65
CA GLU A 278 -16.12 11.58 -6.80
C GLU A 278 -16.94 11.49 -5.52
N ASN A 279 -17.50 10.31 -5.25
CA ASN A 279 -18.21 10.04 -4.00
C ASN A 279 -19.30 11.06 -3.65
N GLY A 280 -20.08 11.49 -4.66
CA GLY A 280 -21.17 12.47 -4.53
C GLY A 280 -20.71 13.93 -4.52
N SER A 281 -19.43 14.20 -4.72
CA SER A 281 -18.85 15.55 -4.69
C SER A 281 -18.18 15.93 -6.01
N SER A 282 -18.42 17.15 -6.48
CA SER A 282 -17.66 17.77 -7.58
C SER A 282 -16.36 18.43 -7.10
N ASP A 283 -16.10 18.38 -5.80
CA ASP A 283 -14.89 18.87 -5.16
C ASP A 283 -13.95 17.70 -4.87
N LEU A 284 -12.70 17.78 -5.35
CA LEU A 284 -11.68 16.73 -5.22
C LEU A 284 -11.34 16.44 -3.76
N ALA A 285 -11.24 17.45 -2.90
CA ALA A 285 -10.93 17.25 -1.49
C ALA A 285 -12.08 16.52 -0.80
N VAL A 286 -13.30 17.06 -0.94
CA VAL A 286 -14.50 16.53 -0.27
C VAL A 286 -14.84 15.13 -0.79
N GLY A 287 -14.68 14.87 -2.09
CA GLY A 287 -14.89 13.55 -2.70
C GLY A 287 -13.96 12.47 -2.15
N HIS A 288 -12.78 12.86 -1.66
CA HIS A 288 -11.86 11.95 -0.98
C HIS A 288 -11.94 12.03 0.55
N GLY A 289 -12.97 12.68 1.11
CA GLY A 289 -13.16 12.79 2.56
C GLY A 289 -12.17 13.72 3.26
N LEU A 290 -11.60 14.67 2.52
CA LEU A 290 -10.69 15.71 2.99
C LEU A 290 -11.38 17.08 2.96
N THR A 291 -10.65 18.13 3.30
CA THR A 291 -11.10 19.53 3.19
C THR A 291 -10.18 20.31 2.26
N ASP A 292 -10.69 21.36 1.62
CA ASP A 292 -9.87 22.25 0.77
C ASP A 292 -8.71 22.88 1.54
N ALA A 293 -8.96 23.20 2.82
CA ALA A 293 -7.95 23.74 3.72
C ALA A 293 -6.76 22.78 3.88
N LEU A 294 -7.02 21.46 3.97
CA LEU A 294 -5.96 20.46 4.03
C LEU A 294 -5.15 20.41 2.74
N LEU A 295 -5.79 20.51 1.57
CA LEU A 295 -5.10 20.45 0.28
C LEU A 295 -4.37 21.75 -0.11
N THR A 296 -4.56 22.83 0.64
CA THR A 296 -3.85 24.09 0.39
C THR A 296 -2.36 23.90 0.64
N GLY A 297 -1.54 24.16 -0.38
CA GLY A 297 -0.08 23.95 -0.34
C GLY A 297 0.36 22.49 -0.48
N ALA A 298 -0.55 21.55 -0.73
CA ALA A 298 -0.22 20.15 -0.97
C ALA A 298 0.66 19.97 -2.23
N ARG A 299 1.55 18.99 -2.18
CA ARG A 299 2.45 18.61 -3.27
C ARG A 299 2.08 17.23 -3.79
N PHE A 300 1.59 17.15 -5.01
CA PHE A 300 1.23 15.90 -5.67
C PHE A 300 2.49 15.24 -6.23
N GLY A 301 2.70 13.97 -5.89
CA GLY A 301 3.76 13.14 -6.44
C GLY A 301 3.32 12.47 -7.75
N SER A 302 4.24 11.71 -8.34
CA SER A 302 4.01 10.96 -9.58
C SER A 302 2.87 9.95 -9.40
N PRO A 303 1.79 10.05 -10.19
CA PRO A 303 0.65 9.14 -10.09
C PRO A 303 1.00 7.74 -10.56
N LYS A 304 0.57 6.72 -9.82
CA LYS A 304 0.69 5.32 -10.21
C LYS A 304 -0.57 4.86 -10.95
N THR A 305 -0.38 4.28 -12.14
CA THR A 305 -1.49 3.66 -12.87
C THR A 305 -1.69 2.23 -12.41
N LEU A 306 -2.90 1.91 -11.95
CA LEU A 306 -3.28 0.57 -11.50
C LEU A 306 -3.85 -0.26 -12.65
N ALA A 307 -4.70 0.34 -13.47
CA ALA A 307 -5.39 -0.35 -14.55
C ALA A 307 -5.81 0.63 -15.65
N PHE A 308 -5.54 0.29 -16.91
CA PHE A 308 -6.22 0.88 -18.06
C PHE A 308 -7.50 0.12 -18.39
N PHE A 309 -8.53 0.85 -18.82
CA PHE A 309 -9.76 0.28 -19.34
C PHE A 309 -10.45 1.25 -20.29
N THR A 310 -11.51 0.79 -20.97
CA THR A 310 -12.31 1.63 -21.88
C THR A 310 -13.75 1.71 -21.39
N ARG A 311 -14.30 2.92 -21.33
CA ARG A 311 -15.71 3.16 -20.97
C ARG A 311 -16.29 4.22 -21.91
N GLY A 312 -17.43 3.91 -22.54
CA GLY A 312 -18.06 4.83 -23.49
C GLY A 312 -17.16 5.22 -24.67
N GLY A 313 -16.28 4.32 -25.12
CA GLY A 313 -15.32 4.58 -26.19
C GLY A 313 -14.13 5.48 -25.81
N LYS A 314 -14.01 5.88 -24.53
CA LYS A 314 -12.88 6.66 -24.01
C LYS A 314 -11.94 5.78 -23.21
N GLN A 315 -10.64 5.97 -23.43
CA GLN A 315 -9.60 5.36 -22.62
C GLN A 315 -9.60 6.02 -21.22
N GLN A 316 -9.64 5.19 -20.19
CA GLN A 316 -9.65 5.59 -18.79
C GLN A 316 -8.59 4.80 -18.01
N ALA A 317 -8.21 5.32 -16.87
CA ALA A 317 -7.25 4.70 -15.97
C ALA A 317 -7.72 4.82 -14.52
N LEU A 318 -7.64 3.71 -13.77
CA LEU A 318 -7.70 3.73 -12.32
C LEU A 318 -6.31 4.15 -11.82
N VAL A 319 -6.24 5.26 -11.09
CA VAL A 319 -4.98 5.87 -10.69
C VAL A 319 -4.92 6.02 -9.18
N GLN A 320 -3.72 5.79 -8.64
CA GLN A 320 -3.34 6.09 -7.28
C GLN A 320 -2.48 7.36 -7.30
N ILE A 321 -2.91 8.41 -6.61
CA ILE A 321 -2.24 9.71 -6.64
C ILE A 321 -1.70 10.00 -5.24
N PRO A 322 -0.39 9.84 -5.01
CA PRO A 322 0.23 10.23 -3.76
C PRO A 322 0.38 11.75 -3.69
N PHE A 323 0.25 12.32 -2.49
CA PHE A 323 0.57 13.72 -2.24
C PHE A 323 1.02 13.92 -0.80
N THR A 324 1.78 14.99 -0.57
CA THR A 324 2.22 15.41 0.74
C THR A 324 1.50 16.70 1.10
N LEU A 325 0.82 16.71 2.24
CA LEU A 325 0.18 17.89 2.81
C LEU A 325 1.24 18.92 3.23
N ALA A 326 0.81 20.17 3.47
CA ALA A 326 1.72 21.25 3.87
C ALA A 326 2.46 20.96 5.20
N ASP A 327 1.89 20.12 6.07
CA ASP A 327 2.49 19.69 7.33
C ASP A 327 3.48 18.51 7.19
N GLY A 328 3.68 17.99 5.98
CA GLY A 328 4.54 16.86 5.69
C GLY A 328 3.85 15.49 5.75
N THR A 329 2.57 15.43 6.11
CA THR A 329 1.80 14.18 6.12
C THR A 329 1.61 13.67 4.70
N ALA A 330 2.00 12.43 4.46
CA ALA A 330 1.77 11.78 3.18
C ALA A 330 0.38 11.13 3.14
N VAL A 331 -0.31 11.33 2.03
CA VAL A 331 -1.67 10.85 1.79
C VAL A 331 -1.74 10.30 0.37
N VAL A 332 -2.72 9.43 0.13
CA VAL A 332 -3.01 8.91 -1.19
C VAL A 332 -4.51 8.98 -1.46
N LEU A 333 -4.87 9.31 -2.69
CA LEU A 333 -6.23 9.19 -3.19
C LEU A 333 -6.28 8.24 -4.39
N TYR A 334 -7.43 7.60 -4.58
CA TYR A 334 -7.71 6.74 -5.73
C TYR A 334 -8.81 7.41 -6.54
N SER A 335 -8.58 7.63 -7.82
CA SER A 335 -9.57 8.27 -8.71
C SER A 335 -9.47 7.72 -10.13
N ILE A 336 -10.34 8.20 -11.02
CA ILE A 336 -10.35 7.83 -12.43
C ILE A 336 -9.85 8.99 -13.27
N ALA A 337 -8.80 8.73 -14.05
CA ALA A 337 -8.33 9.62 -15.10
C ALA A 337 -8.91 9.21 -16.46
N GLN A 338 -9.12 10.17 -17.35
CA GLN A 338 -9.63 9.94 -18.69
C GLN A 338 -8.78 10.67 -19.74
N GLN A 339 -8.57 10.02 -20.88
CA GLN A 339 -7.88 10.63 -22.00
C GLN A 339 -8.72 11.79 -22.58
N MET A 340 -8.07 12.92 -22.79
CA MET A 340 -8.67 14.10 -23.40
C MET A 340 -8.68 13.97 -24.92
N ALA A 341 -9.78 14.41 -25.56
CA ALA A 341 -9.87 14.44 -27.01
C ALA A 341 -8.91 15.46 -27.65
N ALA A 342 -8.66 16.57 -26.95
CA ALA A 342 -7.73 17.62 -27.35
C ALA A 342 -6.79 17.94 -26.17
N PRO A 343 -5.52 17.50 -26.22
CA PRO A 343 -4.54 17.84 -25.21
C PRO A 343 -4.35 19.36 -25.05
N VAL A 344 -4.14 19.82 -23.82
CA VAL A 344 -3.98 21.24 -23.50
C VAL A 344 -2.51 21.55 -23.28
N ALA A 345 -1.99 22.59 -23.94
CA ALA A 345 -0.64 23.08 -23.68
C ALA A 345 -0.57 23.74 -22.29
N LEU A 346 0.40 23.34 -21.47
CA LEU A 346 0.59 23.92 -20.15
C LEU A 346 1.53 25.13 -20.23
N ALA A 347 1.04 26.30 -19.79
CA ALA A 347 1.88 27.49 -19.67
C ALA A 347 2.96 27.26 -18.59
N ASN A 348 4.22 27.54 -18.92
CA ASN A 348 5.41 27.36 -18.08
C ASN A 348 5.86 25.91 -17.81
N ALA A 349 5.40 24.91 -18.57
CA ALA A 349 6.03 23.60 -18.53
C ALA A 349 7.45 23.69 -19.10
N THR A 350 8.45 23.20 -18.38
CA THR A 350 9.89 23.25 -18.73
C THR A 350 10.26 22.57 -20.05
N GLN A 351 9.31 21.92 -20.74
CA GLN A 351 9.52 21.19 -22.00
C GLN A 351 8.33 21.24 -22.99
N GLY A 352 7.47 22.26 -22.93
CA GLY A 352 6.29 22.30 -23.83
C GLY A 352 5.29 21.16 -23.59
N ALA A 353 5.24 20.65 -22.35
CA ALA A 353 4.41 19.52 -21.96
C ALA A 353 2.93 19.82 -22.21
N GLN A 354 2.23 18.84 -22.77
CA GLN A 354 0.80 18.85 -22.97
C GLN A 354 0.13 18.00 -21.91
N LEU A 355 -0.98 18.49 -21.37
CA LEU A 355 -1.88 17.71 -20.57
C LEU A 355 -2.81 16.93 -21.50
N GLY A 356 -2.61 15.61 -21.60
CA GLY A 356 -3.45 14.72 -22.42
C GLY A 356 -4.53 13.98 -21.64
N TRP A 357 -4.55 14.11 -20.31
CA TRP A 357 -5.41 13.35 -19.40
C TRP A 357 -5.85 14.22 -18.24
N ASN A 358 -7.10 14.04 -17.81
CA ASN A 358 -7.69 14.77 -16.68
C ASN A 358 -8.46 13.83 -15.73
N LEU A 359 -8.73 14.30 -14.51
CA LEU A 359 -9.51 13.57 -13.52
C LEU A 359 -11.00 13.76 -13.78
N ILE A 360 -11.74 12.65 -13.79
CA ILE A 360 -13.20 12.62 -13.89
C ILE A 360 -13.86 12.09 -12.61
N GLY A 361 -13.09 11.48 -11.69
CA GLY A 361 -13.66 10.88 -10.49
C GLY A 361 -14.35 9.54 -10.73
N ASN A 362 -14.72 8.84 -9.67
CA ASN A 362 -15.41 7.54 -9.76
C ASN A 362 -16.85 7.59 -10.31
N GLN A 363 -17.40 8.78 -10.54
CA GLN A 363 -18.75 9.04 -11.04
C GLN A 363 -19.86 8.52 -10.11
N SER A 364 -19.53 8.23 -8.85
CA SER A 364 -20.50 7.85 -7.82
C SER A 364 -21.29 9.06 -7.36
N GLN A 365 -22.62 8.93 -7.26
CA GLN A 365 -23.49 9.97 -6.70
C GLN A 365 -23.51 9.99 -5.16
N PHE A 366 -22.99 8.92 -4.55
CA PHE A 366 -23.00 8.72 -3.09
C PHE A 366 -21.58 8.53 -2.59
N ALA A 367 -21.32 8.93 -1.35
CA ALA A 367 -20.03 8.66 -0.73
C ALA A 367 -19.96 7.19 -0.31
N VAL A 368 -19.08 6.43 -0.95
CA VAL A 368 -18.89 5.01 -0.65
C VAL A 368 -17.50 4.54 -1.05
N SER A 369 -16.88 3.68 -0.25
CA SER A 369 -15.68 2.95 -0.66
C SER A 369 -15.81 1.47 -0.33
N VAL A 370 -15.21 0.65 -1.19
CA VAL A 370 -15.06 -0.79 -0.97
C VAL A 370 -13.58 -1.10 -1.07
N ASN A 371 -13.01 -1.68 -0.01
CA ASN A 371 -11.60 -2.04 0.05
C ASN A 371 -11.46 -3.49 0.46
N SER A 372 -10.50 -4.20 -0.13
CA SER A 372 -10.06 -5.48 0.42
C SER A 372 -9.50 -5.27 1.82
N ARG A 373 -9.70 -6.25 2.70
CA ARG A 373 -9.13 -6.23 4.05
C ARG A 373 -8.59 -7.57 4.50
N ILE A 374 -7.67 -7.50 5.45
CA ILE A 374 -7.20 -8.64 6.23
C ILE A 374 -6.99 -8.25 7.69
N GLU A 375 -7.37 -9.15 8.58
CA GLU A 375 -7.29 -8.93 10.02
C GLU A 375 -6.74 -10.15 10.74
N ARG A 376 -5.95 -9.90 11.78
CA ARG A 376 -5.59 -10.89 12.80
C ARG A 376 -6.42 -10.59 14.05
N ARG A 377 -7.12 -11.60 14.56
CA ARG A 377 -7.84 -11.54 15.84
C ARG A 377 -7.13 -12.39 16.87
N THR A 378 -6.83 -11.78 17.99
CA THR A 378 -6.24 -12.39 19.18
C THR A 378 -7.17 -12.18 20.36
N PHE A 379 -7.57 -13.27 21.00
CA PHE A 379 -8.37 -13.28 22.21
C PHE A 379 -7.48 -13.55 23.42
N LEU A 380 -7.71 -12.79 24.49
CA LEU A 380 -6.96 -12.88 25.76
C LEU A 380 -7.72 -13.69 26.83
N ASP A 381 -9.01 -13.93 26.63
CA ASP A 381 -9.82 -14.79 27.47
C ASP A 381 -9.67 -16.28 27.11
N THR A 382 -10.34 -17.14 27.86
CA THR A 382 -10.28 -18.60 27.70
C THR A 382 -11.59 -19.20 27.18
N ARG A 383 -12.50 -18.39 26.63
CA ARG A 383 -13.77 -18.87 26.11
C ARG A 383 -13.54 -19.78 24.91
N LEU A 384 -14.23 -20.92 24.91
CA LEU A 384 -13.97 -22.00 23.94
C LEU A 384 -14.17 -21.58 22.47
N ASN A 385 -15.06 -20.61 22.22
CA ASN A 385 -15.39 -20.13 20.87
C ASN A 385 -14.49 -18.95 20.42
N ASP A 386 -13.70 -18.38 21.34
CA ASP A 386 -12.81 -17.26 21.08
C ASP A 386 -11.46 -17.76 20.58
N VAL A 387 -11.47 -18.19 19.32
CA VAL A 387 -10.31 -18.79 18.64
C VAL A 387 -9.50 -17.73 17.91
N ASN A 388 -8.21 -17.61 18.23
CA ASN A 388 -7.28 -16.76 17.48
C ASN A 388 -7.25 -17.14 16.01
N ARG A 389 -7.39 -16.15 15.11
CA ARG A 389 -7.62 -16.41 13.68
C ARG A 389 -7.23 -15.23 12.80
N TYR A 390 -7.01 -15.53 11.52
CA TYR A 390 -7.06 -14.55 10.44
C TYR A 390 -8.47 -14.49 9.85
N GLU A 391 -8.88 -13.30 9.46
CA GLU A 391 -10.12 -13.03 8.74
C GLU A 391 -9.83 -12.10 7.56
N SER A 392 -10.53 -12.28 6.45
CA SER A 392 -10.38 -11.43 5.26
C SER A 392 -11.71 -11.23 4.56
N GLY A 393 -11.77 -10.19 3.73
CA GLY A 393 -12.98 -9.84 2.99
C GLY A 393 -12.97 -8.39 2.54
N LEU A 394 -14.10 -7.72 2.72
CA LEU A 394 -14.31 -6.35 2.25
C LEU A 394 -14.59 -5.44 3.44
N ASP A 395 -14.01 -4.25 3.44
CA ASP A 395 -14.49 -3.12 4.23
C ASP A 395 -15.35 -2.22 3.33
N ILE A 396 -16.62 -2.05 3.70
CA ILE A 396 -17.62 -1.31 2.94
C ILE A 396 -17.99 -0.05 3.73
N THR A 397 -17.36 1.07 3.41
CA THR A 397 -17.53 2.32 4.15
C THR A 397 -18.56 3.21 3.46
N ILE A 398 -19.69 3.46 4.15
CA ILE A 398 -20.72 4.42 3.74
C ILE A 398 -20.92 5.41 4.89
N PRO A 399 -20.31 6.61 4.82
CA PRO A 399 -20.43 7.61 5.87
C PRO A 399 -21.80 8.27 5.85
N THR A 400 -22.45 8.34 7.00
CA THR A 400 -23.83 8.87 7.13
C THR A 400 -23.85 10.38 6.96
N ALA A 401 -22.86 11.10 7.49
CA ALA A 401 -22.78 12.56 7.38
C ALA A 401 -22.66 13.07 5.93
N ARG A 402 -22.05 12.28 5.04
CA ARG A 402 -21.94 12.62 3.61
C ARG A 402 -23.07 12.05 2.76
N ASN A 403 -23.96 11.26 3.36
CA ASN A 403 -25.12 10.66 2.70
C ASN A 403 -26.39 10.85 3.55
N PRO A 404 -26.82 12.09 3.85
CA PRO A 404 -27.86 12.36 4.85
C PRO A 404 -29.24 11.79 4.50
N SER A 405 -29.51 11.51 3.22
CA SER A 405 -30.76 10.89 2.76
C SER A 405 -30.73 9.36 2.77
N VAL A 406 -29.54 8.75 2.91
CA VAL A 406 -29.36 7.30 2.86
C VAL A 406 -29.62 6.71 4.25
N TYR A 407 -30.55 5.78 4.31
CA TYR A 407 -30.82 5.01 5.52
C TYR A 407 -30.14 3.64 5.48
N SER A 408 -30.23 2.94 4.35
CA SER A 408 -29.64 1.62 4.15
C SER A 408 -29.05 1.47 2.76
N ALA A 409 -28.20 0.47 2.59
CA ALA A 409 -27.61 0.14 1.30
C ALA A 409 -27.46 -1.37 1.12
N SER A 410 -27.56 -1.84 -0.12
CA SER A 410 -27.18 -3.20 -0.50
C SER A 410 -25.96 -3.19 -1.40
N VAL A 411 -25.05 -4.15 -1.21
CA VAL A 411 -23.84 -4.31 -2.01
C VAL A 411 -23.82 -5.68 -2.66
N SER A 412 -23.56 -5.71 -3.96
CA SER A 412 -23.41 -6.93 -4.76
C SER A 412 -22.18 -6.83 -5.65
N GLY A 413 -21.59 -7.98 -5.99
CA GLY A 413 -20.39 -8.02 -6.82
C GLY A 413 -19.61 -9.33 -6.64
N PRO A 414 -18.43 -9.44 -7.28
CA PRO A 414 -17.57 -10.60 -7.18
C PRO A 414 -17.26 -11.01 -5.72
N GLY A 415 -17.28 -12.31 -5.43
CA GLY A 415 -17.06 -12.84 -4.08
C GLY A 415 -18.24 -12.71 -3.10
N LEU A 416 -19.34 -12.06 -3.50
CA LEU A 416 -20.59 -12.00 -2.73
C LEU A 416 -21.63 -12.94 -3.35
N ALA A 417 -22.03 -13.99 -2.63
CA ALA A 417 -23.02 -14.96 -3.11
C ALA A 417 -24.45 -14.38 -3.17
N ALA A 418 -24.72 -13.36 -2.36
CA ALA A 418 -25.97 -12.61 -2.33
C ALA A 418 -25.67 -11.16 -1.93
N PRO A 419 -26.60 -10.21 -2.14
CA PRO A 419 -26.43 -8.85 -1.65
C PRO A 419 -26.24 -8.82 -0.13
N VAL A 420 -25.22 -8.08 0.33
CA VAL A 420 -25.01 -7.78 1.75
C VAL A 420 -25.63 -6.43 2.07
N TRP A 421 -26.22 -6.29 3.26
CA TRP A 421 -26.99 -5.12 3.64
C TRP A 421 -26.30 -4.33 4.74
N LEU A 422 -26.32 -3.00 4.61
CA LEU A 422 -25.83 -2.05 5.60
C LEU A 422 -26.98 -1.14 6.06
N LEU A 423 -27.00 -0.82 7.36
CA LEU A 423 -28.01 0.01 8.03
C LEU A 423 -27.39 0.75 9.24
N PRO A 424 -28.10 1.67 9.91
CA PRO A 424 -27.55 2.42 11.04
C PRO A 424 -27.12 1.49 12.17
N ARG A 425 -26.01 1.82 12.83
CA ARG A 425 -25.49 1.04 13.96
C ARG A 425 -26.23 1.40 15.24
N SER A 426 -26.41 0.43 16.13
CA SER A 426 -26.85 0.69 17.51
C SER A 426 -25.71 1.23 18.39
N ALA A 427 -24.46 0.98 18.00
CA ALA A 427 -23.26 1.46 18.70
C ALA A 427 -23.12 3.00 18.59
N ALA A 428 -22.65 3.62 19.67
CA ALA A 428 -22.19 5.02 19.64
C ALA A 428 -20.70 5.08 19.29
N GLY A 429 -20.23 6.19 18.72
CA GLY A 429 -18.82 6.34 18.30
C GLY A 429 -18.59 5.99 16.83
N SER A 430 -19.65 5.85 16.02
CA SER A 430 -19.54 5.50 14.60
C SER A 430 -20.27 6.49 13.69
N GLY A 431 -19.60 6.90 12.60
CA GLY A 431 -20.13 7.80 11.57
C GLY A 431 -20.47 7.10 10.25
N THR A 432 -20.58 5.76 10.24
CA THR A 432 -20.81 4.96 9.02
C THR A 432 -21.93 3.94 9.23
N LEU A 433 -22.57 3.51 8.12
CA LEU A 433 -23.47 2.36 8.18
C LEU A 433 -22.70 1.09 8.61
N GLY A 434 -23.39 0.16 9.28
CA GLY A 434 -22.88 -1.15 9.66
C GLY A 434 -23.60 -2.25 8.91
N LEU A 435 -22.94 -3.38 8.68
CA LEU A 435 -23.54 -4.57 8.09
C LEU A 435 -24.64 -5.12 8.99
N ALA A 436 -25.70 -5.65 8.41
CA ALA A 436 -26.76 -6.31 9.15
C ALA A 436 -26.24 -7.54 9.92
N ASP A 437 -26.82 -7.79 11.09
CA ASP A 437 -26.46 -8.94 11.94
C ASP A 437 -26.78 -10.27 11.28
N SER A 438 -27.85 -10.30 10.48
CA SER A 438 -28.35 -11.46 9.75
C SER A 438 -28.52 -11.12 8.26
N ALA A 439 -28.61 -12.15 7.43
CA ALA A 439 -28.90 -11.98 6.01
C ALA A 439 -30.32 -11.40 5.83
N LEU A 440 -30.45 -10.39 4.96
CA LEU A 440 -31.71 -9.73 4.64
C LEU A 440 -32.08 -9.95 3.17
N GLY A 441 -33.36 -10.16 2.89
CA GLY A 441 -33.89 -10.30 1.53
C GLY A 441 -34.41 -8.99 0.91
N ALA A 442 -34.52 -7.92 1.70
CA ALA A 442 -35.07 -6.63 1.29
C ALA A 442 -34.46 -5.49 2.11
N ALA A 443 -34.71 -4.25 1.69
CA ALA A 443 -34.20 -3.07 2.37
C ALA A 443 -34.78 -2.96 3.80
N PRO A 444 -33.92 -2.82 4.82
CA PRO A 444 -34.38 -2.57 6.18
C PRO A 444 -35.01 -1.17 6.27
N LEU A 445 -36.12 -1.10 7.01
CA LEU A 445 -36.92 0.11 7.20
C LEU A 445 -36.66 0.71 8.59
N SER A 446 -36.86 2.02 8.71
CA SER A 446 -36.76 2.68 10.02
C SER A 446 -37.78 2.14 11.03
N PRO A 447 -37.39 1.93 12.32
CA PRO A 447 -36.13 2.32 12.98
C PRO A 447 -35.13 1.16 13.13
N ALA A 448 -35.00 0.26 12.14
CA ALA A 448 -34.06 -0.86 12.22
C ALA A 448 -32.59 -0.43 12.39
N THR A 449 -31.89 -1.05 13.33
CA THR A 449 -30.45 -0.85 13.53
C THR A 449 -29.73 -2.19 13.56
N SER A 450 -28.41 -2.18 13.37
CA SER A 450 -27.57 -3.37 13.54
C SER A 450 -26.71 -3.30 14.80
N ALA A 451 -26.62 -4.43 15.48
CA ALA A 451 -25.73 -4.66 16.62
C ALA A 451 -24.32 -5.12 16.22
N SER A 452 -24.04 -5.36 14.94
CA SER A 452 -22.78 -5.94 14.47
C SER A 452 -21.59 -5.01 14.64
N GLY A 453 -21.86 -3.70 14.74
CA GLY A 453 -20.86 -2.65 14.96
C GLY A 453 -19.82 -2.53 13.84
N THR A 454 -20.00 -3.17 12.68
CA THR A 454 -18.91 -3.31 11.68
C THR A 454 -19.34 -3.07 10.24
N SER A 455 -18.45 -2.48 9.44
CA SER A 455 -18.56 -2.38 7.97
C SER A 455 -17.82 -3.53 7.25
N MET A 456 -17.26 -4.46 8.01
CA MET A 456 -16.33 -5.47 7.52
C MET A 456 -17.08 -6.77 7.20
N TYR A 457 -17.24 -7.07 5.92
CA TYR A 457 -17.77 -8.34 5.46
C TYR A 457 -16.64 -9.36 5.37
N ARG A 458 -16.85 -10.56 5.91
CA ARG A 458 -15.83 -11.61 6.01
C ARG A 458 -16.19 -12.76 5.09
N TRP A 459 -15.34 -13.02 4.11
CA TRP A 459 -15.56 -14.12 3.16
C TRP A 459 -14.62 -15.29 3.36
N SER A 460 -13.63 -15.18 4.25
CA SER A 460 -12.64 -16.22 4.48
C SER A 460 -12.03 -16.03 5.87
N TRP A 461 -11.78 -17.14 6.56
CA TRP A 461 -11.28 -17.21 7.92
C TRP A 461 -10.34 -18.41 8.09
N GLN A 462 -9.34 -18.28 8.95
CA GLN A 462 -8.39 -19.36 9.23
C GLN A 462 -7.90 -19.27 10.67
N SER A 463 -8.11 -20.34 11.45
CA SER A 463 -7.54 -20.45 12.80
C SER A 463 -6.01 -20.37 12.79
N LEU A 464 -5.43 -19.67 13.77
CA LEU A 464 -3.98 -19.64 13.99
C LEU A 464 -3.48 -20.90 14.69
N SER A 465 -4.33 -21.50 15.55
CA SER A 465 -4.02 -22.76 16.22
C SER A 465 -4.41 -23.94 15.35
N SER A 466 -3.56 -24.98 15.32
CA SER A 466 -3.89 -26.27 14.72
C SER A 466 -4.81 -27.13 15.60
N THR A 467 -5.02 -26.76 16.87
CA THR A 467 -5.82 -27.52 17.85
C THR A 467 -7.21 -26.93 18.09
N ALA A 468 -7.49 -25.73 17.57
CA ALA A 468 -8.78 -25.06 17.72
C ALA A 468 -9.31 -24.58 16.36
N SER A 469 -10.56 -24.87 16.05
CA SER A 469 -11.21 -24.49 14.79
C SER A 469 -12.30 -23.47 15.02
N PHE A 470 -12.30 -22.39 14.24
CA PHE A 470 -13.38 -21.41 14.22
C PHE A 470 -14.37 -21.72 13.10
N ALA A 471 -15.66 -21.64 13.41
CA ALA A 471 -16.74 -21.61 12.44
C ALA A 471 -17.61 -20.37 12.69
N PRO A 472 -17.92 -19.58 11.65
CA PRO A 472 -18.78 -18.42 11.82
C PRO A 472 -20.22 -18.84 12.19
N PRO A 473 -21.00 -17.94 12.81
CA PRO A 473 -22.41 -18.20 13.09
C PRO A 473 -23.20 -18.50 11.79
N ALA A 474 -24.04 -19.53 11.82
CA ALA A 474 -24.79 -20.00 10.64
C ALA A 474 -25.75 -18.95 10.05
N ALA A 475 -26.31 -18.08 10.90
CA ALA A 475 -27.14 -16.95 10.49
C ALA A 475 -26.38 -15.65 10.75
N SER A 476 -25.58 -15.23 9.77
CA SER A 476 -24.79 -14.00 9.85
C SER A 476 -24.97 -13.16 8.60
N GLY A 477 -25.11 -11.84 8.78
CA GLY A 477 -25.00 -10.86 7.69
C GLY A 477 -23.59 -10.30 7.52
N VAL A 478 -22.65 -10.65 8.41
CA VAL A 478 -21.25 -10.19 8.36
C VAL A 478 -20.26 -11.24 7.88
N TYR A 479 -20.68 -12.50 7.76
CA TYR A 479 -19.90 -13.60 7.18
C TYR A 479 -20.56 -14.16 5.92
N ALA A 480 -19.74 -14.57 4.97
CA ALA A 480 -20.18 -15.47 3.90
C ALA A 480 -20.63 -16.81 4.50
N GLN A 481 -21.64 -17.43 3.90
CA GLN A 481 -22.13 -18.75 4.32
C GLN A 481 -21.06 -19.84 4.20
N GLN A 482 -20.14 -19.68 3.25
CA GLN A 482 -18.99 -20.56 3.04
C GLN A 482 -17.76 -19.71 2.71
N SER A 483 -16.57 -20.23 3.03
CA SER A 483 -15.34 -19.54 2.68
C SER A 483 -15.23 -19.42 1.16
N VAL A 484 -14.96 -18.22 0.69
CA VAL A 484 -14.74 -17.88 -0.72
C VAL A 484 -13.28 -18.11 -1.07
N ASP A 485 -13.03 -18.70 -2.23
CA ASP A 485 -11.71 -18.68 -2.85
C ASP A 485 -11.46 -17.31 -3.46
N ALA A 486 -10.70 -16.48 -2.74
CA ALA A 486 -10.39 -15.11 -3.16
C ALA A 486 -9.60 -15.04 -4.48
N SER A 487 -8.98 -16.13 -4.96
CA SER A 487 -8.30 -16.15 -6.26
C SER A 487 -9.27 -16.06 -7.44
N THR A 488 -10.55 -16.38 -7.22
CA THR A 488 -11.62 -16.26 -8.22
C THR A 488 -12.18 -14.84 -8.33
N VAL A 489 -11.85 -13.96 -7.38
CA VAL A 489 -12.27 -12.56 -7.38
C VAL A 489 -11.27 -11.75 -8.22
N PRO A 490 -11.72 -11.06 -9.29
CA PRO A 490 -10.81 -10.28 -10.13
C PRO A 490 -10.12 -9.15 -9.35
N LEU A 491 -8.87 -8.85 -9.74
CA LEU A 491 -8.22 -7.60 -9.31
C LEU A 491 -9.04 -6.40 -9.79
N TYR A 492 -9.08 -5.35 -8.96
CA TYR A 492 -9.85 -4.14 -9.23
C TYR A 492 -11.35 -4.39 -9.49
N ALA A 493 -11.91 -5.41 -8.81
CA ALA A 493 -13.32 -5.77 -8.92
C ALA A 493 -14.23 -4.57 -8.68
N THR A 494 -15.28 -4.47 -9.50
CA THR A 494 -16.33 -3.45 -9.37
C THR A 494 -17.53 -4.04 -8.63
N TYR A 495 -18.01 -3.30 -7.63
CA TYR A 495 -19.19 -3.64 -6.84
C TYR A 495 -20.32 -2.66 -7.15
N THR A 496 -21.54 -3.18 -7.22
CA THR A 496 -22.75 -2.35 -7.32
C THR A 496 -23.30 -2.10 -5.94
N VAL A 497 -23.42 -0.83 -5.57
CA VAL A 497 -24.03 -0.39 -4.30
C VAL A 497 -25.35 0.30 -4.62
N THR A 498 -26.44 -0.20 -4.05
CA THR A 498 -27.78 0.43 -4.15
C THR A 498 -28.13 1.09 -2.83
N PHE A 499 -28.59 2.33 -2.88
CA PHE A 499 -28.90 3.14 -1.70
C PHE A 499 -30.40 3.31 -1.55
N TYR A 500 -30.88 3.31 -0.31
CA TYR A 500 -32.31 3.37 0.02
C TYR A 500 -32.58 4.43 1.10
N ASP A 501 -33.78 5.01 1.07
CA ASP A 501 -34.28 5.87 2.13
C ASP A 501 -34.84 5.07 3.32
N SER A 502 -35.35 5.77 4.34
CA SER A 502 -35.89 5.16 5.55
C SER A 502 -37.18 4.35 5.35
N ASN A 503 -37.83 4.51 4.19
CA ASN A 503 -39.04 3.78 3.78
C ASN A 503 -38.72 2.63 2.81
N GLY A 504 -37.45 2.38 2.53
CA GLY A 504 -37.00 1.32 1.63
C GLY A 504 -37.13 1.68 0.15
N ALA A 505 -37.40 2.96 -0.19
CA ALA A 505 -37.40 3.41 -1.56
C ALA A 505 -35.97 3.58 -2.06
N GLN A 506 -35.69 3.10 -3.27
CA GLN A 506 -34.37 3.21 -3.89
C GLN A 506 -34.06 4.67 -4.25
N LEU A 507 -32.93 5.18 -3.78
CA LEU A 507 -32.41 6.51 -4.07
C LEU A 507 -31.53 6.54 -5.32
N GLY A 508 -30.75 5.48 -5.54
CA GLY A 508 -29.82 5.39 -6.66
C GLY A 508 -28.82 4.24 -6.53
N GLN A 509 -27.89 4.17 -7.48
CA GLN A 509 -26.85 3.15 -7.53
C GLN A 509 -25.49 3.75 -7.90
N SER A 510 -24.42 3.13 -7.38
CA SER A 510 -23.04 3.45 -7.72
C SER A 510 -22.25 2.19 -8.09
N GLN A 511 -21.31 2.34 -9.02
CA GLN A 511 -20.31 1.32 -9.35
C GLN A 511 -18.98 1.69 -8.69
N VAL A 512 -18.52 0.87 -7.74
CA VAL A 512 -17.36 1.16 -6.90
C VAL A 512 -16.25 0.15 -7.18
N MET A 513 -15.11 0.62 -7.66
CA MET A 513 -13.93 -0.24 -7.85
C MET A 513 -13.18 -0.40 -6.52
N ASN A 514 -12.82 -1.64 -6.19
CA ASN A 514 -11.92 -1.94 -5.08
C ASN A 514 -10.46 -1.78 -5.53
N PRO A 515 -9.68 -0.80 -5.03
CA PRO A 515 -8.30 -0.62 -5.45
C PRO A 515 -7.33 -1.66 -4.88
N GLY A 516 -7.75 -2.43 -3.86
CA GLY A 516 -6.93 -3.44 -3.20
C GLY A 516 -7.09 -4.84 -3.80
N SER A 517 -6.07 -5.68 -3.63
CA SER A 517 -6.10 -7.07 -4.05
C SER A 517 -7.08 -7.90 -3.21
N PRO A 518 -7.91 -8.76 -3.79
CA PRO A 518 -8.72 -9.72 -3.02
C PRO A 518 -7.82 -10.68 -2.24
N LEU A 519 -8.08 -10.83 -0.94
CA LEU A 519 -7.29 -11.69 -0.05
C LEU A 519 -8.17 -12.76 0.56
N GLY A 520 -7.62 -13.97 0.68
CA GLY A 520 -8.11 -15.01 1.59
C GLY A 520 -7.39 -14.91 2.94
N ALA A 521 -7.93 -15.58 3.98
CA ALA A 521 -7.38 -15.48 5.33
C ALA A 521 -5.95 -16.01 5.44
N ALA A 522 -5.56 -16.95 4.57
CA ALA A 522 -4.20 -17.49 4.52
C ALA A 522 -3.13 -16.43 4.24
N ALA A 523 -3.48 -15.34 3.53
CA ALA A 523 -2.56 -14.23 3.33
C ALA A 523 -2.11 -13.59 4.66
N GLY A 524 -2.86 -13.78 5.76
CA GLY A 524 -2.55 -13.21 7.07
C GLY A 524 -1.24 -13.74 7.65
N ALA A 525 -0.82 -14.95 7.25
CA ALA A 525 0.47 -15.53 7.63
C ALA A 525 1.67 -14.81 7.01
N THR A 526 1.45 -14.02 5.94
CA THR A 526 2.50 -13.27 5.24
C THR A 526 2.61 -11.81 5.69
N VAL A 527 1.65 -11.33 6.47
CA VAL A 527 1.61 -9.95 6.96
C VAL A 527 2.57 -9.81 8.15
N SER A 528 3.40 -8.77 8.10
CA SER A 528 4.15 -8.30 9.27
C SER A 528 3.19 -7.51 10.17
N TRP A 529 2.72 -8.15 11.24
CA TRP A 529 1.72 -7.55 12.13
C TRP A 529 2.39 -6.65 13.20
N PRO A 530 1.82 -5.48 13.52
CA PRO A 530 2.16 -4.78 14.76
C PRO A 530 1.72 -5.62 15.96
N THR A 531 2.12 -5.23 17.16
CA THR A 531 1.73 -5.92 18.40
C THR A 531 1.58 -4.90 19.51
N LEU A 532 0.46 -4.91 20.22
CA LEU A 532 0.28 -4.08 21.41
C LEU A 532 1.39 -4.35 22.42
N LEU A 533 1.84 -3.30 23.12
CA LEU A 533 2.78 -3.51 24.21
C LEU A 533 2.08 -4.30 25.34
N SER A 534 2.81 -5.25 25.92
CA SER A 534 2.25 -6.22 26.86
C SER A 534 1.73 -5.59 28.14
N ASP A 535 2.37 -4.50 28.59
CA ASP A 535 1.95 -3.70 29.74
C ASP A 535 0.58 -3.05 29.51
N PHE A 536 0.39 -2.41 28.35
CA PHE A 536 -0.90 -1.83 27.97
C PHE A 536 -1.98 -2.89 27.87
N ALA A 537 -1.73 -3.99 27.14
CA ALA A 537 -2.69 -5.08 26.98
C ALA A 537 -3.11 -5.66 28.35
N THR A 538 -2.16 -5.91 29.24
CA THR A 538 -2.44 -6.47 30.58
C THR A 538 -3.25 -5.49 31.42
N GLN A 539 -2.91 -4.20 31.43
CA GLN A 539 -3.58 -3.23 32.29
C GLN A 539 -4.99 -2.85 31.81
N PHE A 540 -5.21 -2.76 30.50
CA PHE A 540 -6.45 -2.24 29.91
C PHE A 540 -7.43 -3.32 29.43
N LEU A 541 -6.92 -4.44 28.90
CA LEU A 541 -7.73 -5.51 28.29
C LEU A 541 -7.94 -6.72 29.21
N THR A 542 -7.56 -6.67 30.48
CA THR A 542 -7.84 -7.77 31.42
C THR A 542 -8.61 -7.28 32.65
N PRO A 543 -9.55 -8.07 33.23
CA PRO A 543 -10.33 -7.65 34.40
C PRO A 543 -9.50 -7.34 35.64
N GLY A 544 -8.33 -7.98 35.79
CA GLY A 544 -7.40 -7.74 36.90
C GLY A 544 -6.44 -6.56 36.69
N GLY A 545 -6.49 -5.92 35.52
CA GLY A 545 -5.60 -4.81 35.17
C GLY A 545 -5.94 -3.51 35.91
N SER A 546 -4.94 -2.67 36.15
CA SER A 546 -5.12 -1.36 36.81
C SER A 546 -6.02 -0.38 36.05
N LEU A 547 -6.28 -0.63 34.76
CA LEU A 547 -7.10 0.20 33.87
C LEU A 547 -8.41 -0.52 33.47
N ALA A 548 -8.78 -1.59 34.17
CA ALA A 548 -10.01 -2.36 33.94
C ALA A 548 -11.30 -1.59 34.28
N GLY A 549 -11.23 -0.59 35.16
CA GLY A 549 -12.35 0.31 35.45
C GLY A 549 -12.76 1.19 34.25
N SER A 550 -13.85 1.96 34.36
CA SER A 550 -14.32 2.83 33.27
C SER A 550 -13.26 3.85 32.84
N GLN A 551 -13.06 4.03 31.53
CA GLN A 551 -12.06 4.93 30.95
C GLN A 551 -12.69 5.88 29.94
N TYR A 552 -12.28 7.15 29.92
CA TYR A 552 -12.77 8.12 28.92
C TYR A 552 -11.81 8.30 27.73
N ALA A 553 -10.52 8.06 27.97
CA ALA A 553 -9.50 8.08 26.94
C ALA A 553 -8.34 7.17 27.35
N MET A 554 -7.65 6.60 26.38
CA MET A 554 -6.51 5.70 26.60
C MET A 554 -5.36 6.04 25.66
N SER A 555 -4.14 6.08 26.21
CA SER A 555 -2.92 6.09 25.40
C SER A 555 -2.58 4.65 25.01
N VAL A 556 -2.90 4.27 23.79
CA VAL A 556 -2.61 2.94 23.24
C VAL A 556 -1.18 2.93 22.74
N SER A 557 -0.41 1.91 23.13
CA SER A 557 0.99 1.74 22.73
C SER A 557 1.23 0.38 22.04
N TRP A 558 2.08 0.38 21.00
CA TRP A 558 2.40 -0.82 20.24
C TRP A 558 3.83 -0.81 19.68
N SER A 559 4.29 -2.00 19.28
CA SER A 559 5.51 -2.23 18.51
C SER A 559 5.16 -2.57 17.07
N SER A 560 5.94 -2.06 16.13
CA SER A 560 5.93 -2.42 14.70
C SER A 560 7.19 -3.23 14.30
N LEU A 561 7.95 -3.69 15.30
CA LEU A 561 9.14 -4.51 15.09
C LEU A 561 8.75 -5.97 14.84
N VAL A 562 9.23 -6.52 13.73
CA VAL A 562 9.16 -7.95 13.38
C VAL A 562 10.59 -8.41 13.12
N ASN A 563 11.08 -9.38 13.90
CA ASN A 563 12.48 -9.85 13.85
C ASN A 563 13.52 -8.72 13.96
N GLY A 564 13.24 -7.69 14.78
CA GLY A 564 14.11 -6.54 14.99
C GLY A 564 14.04 -5.46 13.88
N GLN A 565 13.27 -5.68 12.82
CA GLN A 565 13.06 -4.71 11.75
C GLN A 565 11.71 -4.01 11.90
N ASN A 566 11.66 -2.70 11.69
CA ASN A 566 10.40 -1.93 11.70
C ASN A 566 9.66 -2.11 10.37
N VAL A 567 9.07 -3.27 10.12
CA VAL A 567 8.48 -3.66 8.81
C VAL A 567 6.99 -3.98 8.88
N ALA A 568 6.36 -3.85 10.05
CA ALA A 568 4.91 -3.96 10.12
C ALA A 568 4.24 -2.85 9.28
N TYR A 569 3.00 -3.11 8.86
CA TYR A 569 2.22 -2.07 8.18
C TYR A 569 2.10 -0.83 9.09
N PRO A 570 2.18 0.39 8.54
CA PRO A 570 2.00 1.61 9.31
C PRO A 570 0.60 1.67 9.91
N VAL A 571 0.54 1.76 11.23
CA VAL A 571 -0.70 1.98 11.95
C VAL A 571 -1.04 3.47 11.86
N ASN A 572 -2.17 3.79 11.22
CA ASN A 572 -2.68 5.15 11.05
C ASN A 572 -4.13 5.31 11.56
N SER A 573 -4.66 4.25 12.16
CA SER A 573 -5.96 4.22 12.83
C SER A 573 -5.82 3.35 14.07
N VAL A 574 -6.32 3.81 15.21
CA VAL A 574 -6.48 2.96 16.39
C VAL A 574 -7.92 3.06 16.87
N GLN A 575 -8.58 1.93 17.03
CA GLN A 575 -9.95 1.86 17.53
C GLN A 575 -9.96 1.14 18.89
N ILE A 576 -10.76 1.67 19.82
CA ILE A 576 -11.20 0.93 21.01
C ILE A 576 -12.70 0.70 20.86
N ARG A 577 -13.11 -0.56 20.99
CA ARG A 577 -14.52 -0.98 21.10
C ARG A 577 -14.74 -1.53 22.49
N ALA A 578 -15.78 -1.09 23.17
CA ALA A 578 -16.08 -1.56 24.51
C ALA A 578 -17.58 -1.68 24.74
N SER A 579 -18.03 -2.82 25.26
CA SER A 579 -19.44 -3.09 25.57
C SER A 579 -19.58 -3.58 27.02
N GLY A 580 -20.69 -3.25 27.67
CA GLY A 580 -20.97 -3.65 29.06
C GLY A 580 -22.47 -3.63 29.39
N LEU A 581 -22.85 -4.31 30.47
CA LEU A 581 -24.25 -4.55 30.84
C LEU A 581 -25.02 -3.31 31.33
N THR A 582 -24.36 -2.21 31.72
CA THR A 582 -25.02 -1.08 32.38
C THR A 582 -24.43 0.30 32.05
N LEU A 583 -25.02 0.97 31.06
CA LEU A 583 -24.99 2.44 30.95
C LEU A 583 -26.44 2.92 30.76
N ALA A 584 -27.03 3.45 31.85
CA ALA A 584 -28.23 4.30 31.84
C ALA A 584 -29.42 3.85 30.93
N GLY A 585 -29.76 2.56 30.91
CA GLY A 585 -30.90 2.07 30.12
C GLY A 585 -30.62 1.85 28.63
N THR A 586 -29.38 2.04 28.17
CA THR A 586 -28.89 1.62 26.86
C THR A 586 -27.85 0.52 27.03
N SER A 587 -28.22 -0.72 26.70
CA SER A 587 -27.26 -1.77 26.35
C SER A 587 -26.61 -1.34 25.03
N GLY A 588 -25.30 -1.08 25.00
CA GLY A 588 -24.66 -0.60 23.77
C GLY A 588 -23.13 -0.65 23.81
N GLU A 589 -22.55 -0.89 22.64
CA GLU A 589 -21.12 -0.74 22.36
C GLU A 589 -20.77 0.76 22.26
N ILE A 590 -19.64 1.14 22.84
CA ILE A 590 -19.03 2.47 22.73
C ILE A 590 -17.69 2.34 21.99
N ASP A 591 -17.60 3.05 20.88
CA ASP A 591 -16.40 3.13 20.06
C ASP A 591 -15.62 4.43 20.33
N GLY A 592 -14.32 4.37 20.09
CA GLY A 592 -13.46 5.54 19.97
C GLY A 592 -12.39 5.30 18.94
N PHE A 593 -12.10 6.32 18.13
CA PHE A 593 -11.06 6.29 17.10
C PHE A 593 -10.00 7.35 17.35
N ALA A 594 -8.76 7.01 16.99
CA ALA A 594 -7.68 7.95 16.73
C ALA A 594 -7.18 7.72 15.30
N ILE A 595 -7.30 8.73 14.44
CA ILE A 595 -6.88 8.67 13.04
C ILE A 595 -5.70 9.61 12.82
N GLY A 596 -4.73 9.18 12.01
CA GLY A 596 -3.57 9.98 11.62
C GLY A 596 -2.24 9.37 12.07
N SER A 597 -1.18 10.15 11.93
CA SER A 597 0.18 9.70 12.25
C SER A 597 0.36 9.54 13.76
N PRO A 598 0.82 8.37 14.23
CA PRO A 598 1.06 8.14 15.65
C PRO A 598 2.34 8.82 16.13
N ASN A 599 2.44 9.03 17.44
CA ASN A 599 3.66 9.54 18.05
C ASN A 599 4.70 8.42 18.14
N ASN A 600 5.92 8.67 17.64
CA ASN A 600 7.05 7.78 17.80
C ASN A 600 7.69 8.00 19.17
N THR A 601 7.80 6.95 19.99
CA THR A 601 8.39 7.02 21.33
C THR A 601 9.85 6.57 21.31
N THR A 602 10.16 5.54 20.54
CA THR A 602 11.48 4.93 20.35
C THR A 602 11.43 4.11 19.06
N PHE A 603 12.59 3.73 18.50
CA PHE A 603 12.66 2.95 17.26
C PHE A 603 11.65 1.78 17.20
N GLY A 604 10.68 1.90 16.28
CA GLY A 604 9.66 0.89 16.03
C GLY A 604 8.54 0.80 17.08
N GLN A 605 8.50 1.70 18.07
CA GLN A 605 7.42 1.79 19.06
C GLN A 605 6.66 3.10 18.91
N TYR A 606 5.34 3.00 19.07
CA TYR A 606 4.42 4.08 18.77
C TYR A 606 3.32 4.18 19.82
N GLN A 607 2.73 5.37 19.94
CA GLN A 607 1.57 5.61 20.80
C GLN A 607 0.58 6.60 20.18
N THR A 608 -0.70 6.46 20.53
CA THR A 608 -1.74 7.47 20.24
C THR A 608 -2.83 7.45 21.30
N THR A 609 -3.56 8.55 21.44
CA THR A 609 -4.67 8.68 22.41
C THR A 609 -6.00 8.46 21.72
N VAL A 610 -6.75 7.47 22.19
CA VAL A 610 -8.11 7.17 21.73
C VAL A 610 -9.10 7.66 22.78
N SER A 611 -10.08 8.45 22.38
CA SER A 611 -11.15 8.95 23.27
C SER A 611 -12.48 8.27 22.96
N ALA A 612 -13.23 7.91 23.98
CA ALA A 612 -14.56 7.30 23.83
C ALA A 612 -15.54 8.28 23.17
N GLY A 613 -16.39 7.75 22.29
CA GLY A 613 -17.43 8.52 21.59
C GLY A 613 -16.93 9.42 20.47
N ILE A 614 -15.68 9.27 20.03
CA ILE A 614 -15.12 9.95 18.86
C ILE A 614 -15.10 8.98 17.69
N ASP A 615 -15.76 9.34 16.58
CA ASP A 615 -15.78 8.51 15.39
C ASP A 615 -14.51 8.65 14.53
N SER A 616 -14.42 7.87 13.46
CA SER A 616 -13.29 7.88 12.53
C SER A 616 -13.14 9.15 11.69
N SER A 617 -14.08 10.10 11.78
CA SER A 617 -13.94 11.46 11.21
C SER A 617 -13.44 12.48 12.24
N GLY A 618 -13.25 12.07 13.49
CA GLY A 618 -12.93 12.95 14.62
C GLY A 618 -14.15 13.65 15.21
N ALA A 619 -15.36 13.31 14.78
CA ALA A 619 -16.58 13.89 15.30
C ALA A 619 -17.01 13.21 16.60
N ARG A 620 -17.49 14.01 17.55
CA ARG A 620 -18.00 13.50 18.83
C ARG A 620 -19.46 13.09 18.69
N THR A 621 -19.74 11.80 18.81
CA THR A 621 -21.08 11.23 18.64
C THR A 621 -21.80 10.99 19.97
N CYS A 622 -21.08 10.94 21.09
CA CYS A 622 -21.68 10.90 22.43
C CYS A 622 -20.88 11.77 23.42
N THR A 623 -21.58 12.34 24.40
CA THR A 623 -20.99 13.20 25.44
C THR A 623 -21.01 12.45 26.77
N ASN A 624 -19.89 12.47 27.50
CA ASN A 624 -19.73 11.78 28.80
C ASN A 624 -19.99 10.26 28.76
N CYS A 625 -19.75 9.62 27.61
CA CYS A 625 -19.76 8.18 27.45
C CYS A 625 -18.36 7.61 27.71
N PRO A 626 -18.12 6.82 28.77
CA PRO A 626 -16.85 6.13 28.94
C PRO A 626 -16.83 4.81 28.14
N PHE A 627 -15.63 4.31 27.85
CA PHE A 627 -15.44 2.87 27.68
C PHE A 627 -15.83 2.17 28.99
N PRO A 628 -16.86 1.30 28.98
CA PRO A 628 -17.35 0.64 30.19
C PRO A 628 -16.26 -0.21 30.86
N ALA A 629 -16.37 -0.38 32.19
CA ALA A 629 -15.50 -1.25 32.96
C ALA A 629 -15.57 -2.72 32.47
N LEU A 630 -14.45 -3.45 32.57
CA LEU A 630 -14.41 -4.89 32.34
C LEU A 630 -14.97 -5.61 33.57
N THR A 631 -16.27 -5.88 33.55
CA THR A 631 -17.01 -6.71 34.52
C THR A 631 -17.65 -7.89 33.79
N ALA A 632 -18.17 -8.89 34.53
CA ALA A 632 -18.82 -10.06 33.94
C ALA A 632 -19.81 -9.68 32.83
N GLY A 633 -19.67 -10.26 31.63
CA GLY A 633 -20.49 -9.95 30.46
C GLY A 633 -20.05 -8.73 29.64
N ALA A 634 -18.93 -8.07 30.00
CA ALA A 634 -18.34 -6.99 29.23
C ALA A 634 -17.34 -7.48 28.19
N SER A 635 -17.05 -6.64 27.21
CA SER A 635 -16.00 -6.87 26.21
C SER A 635 -15.19 -5.59 26.00
N ARG A 636 -13.89 -5.76 25.74
CA ARG A 636 -13.03 -4.70 25.19
C ARG A 636 -12.17 -5.24 24.08
N ALA A 637 -12.04 -4.47 23.01
CA ALA A 637 -11.11 -4.75 21.93
C ALA A 637 -10.33 -3.48 21.59
N VAL A 638 -9.04 -3.66 21.29
CA VAL A 638 -8.22 -2.65 20.62
C VAL A 638 -7.86 -3.16 19.23
N GLU A 639 -8.10 -2.34 18.23
CA GLU A 639 -7.70 -2.58 16.85
C GLU A 639 -6.61 -1.60 16.45
N LEU A 640 -5.45 -2.12 16.04
CA LEU A 640 -4.42 -1.36 15.35
C LEU A 640 -4.72 -1.47 13.85
N GLY A 641 -5.17 -0.37 13.24
CA GLY A 641 -5.58 -0.29 11.85
C GLY A 641 -4.56 0.43 10.97
N GLY A 642 -4.43 -0.03 9.74
CA GLY A 642 -3.57 0.56 8.72
C GLY A 642 -4.11 0.38 7.31
N GLY A 643 -3.50 1.05 6.33
CA GLY A 643 -3.84 0.87 4.93
C GLY A 643 -2.62 1.04 4.03
N GLN A 644 -2.42 0.11 3.11
CA GLN A 644 -1.38 0.15 2.08
C GLN A 644 -1.89 -0.51 0.80
N ASN A 645 -1.52 0.03 -0.37
CA ASN A 645 -1.87 -0.55 -1.67
C ASN A 645 -3.38 -0.90 -1.83
N GLY A 646 -4.26 -0.05 -1.30
CA GLY A 646 -5.72 -0.25 -1.38
C GLY A 646 -6.29 -1.32 -0.45
N ILE A 647 -5.43 -1.98 0.35
CA ILE A 647 -5.79 -3.01 1.33
C ILE A 647 -5.85 -2.39 2.73
N ARG A 648 -6.89 -2.71 3.49
CA ARG A 648 -7.02 -2.38 4.91
C ARG A 648 -6.48 -3.52 5.78
N TYR A 649 -5.64 -3.18 6.74
CA TYR A 649 -5.09 -4.12 7.71
C TYR A 649 -5.63 -3.80 9.11
N GLY A 650 -5.93 -4.83 9.90
CA GLY A 650 -6.36 -4.68 11.29
C GLY A 650 -5.73 -5.75 12.19
N ASP A 651 -5.08 -5.35 13.28
CA ASP A 651 -4.67 -6.26 14.35
C ASP A 651 -5.57 -6.03 15.57
N VAL A 652 -6.46 -6.98 15.85
CA VAL A 652 -7.41 -6.91 16.95
C VAL A 652 -6.92 -7.75 18.12
N THR A 653 -6.76 -7.12 19.27
CA THR A 653 -6.62 -7.81 20.55
C THR A 653 -7.88 -7.57 21.37
N GLN A 654 -8.54 -8.64 21.80
CA GLN A 654 -9.85 -8.61 22.43
C GLN A 654 -9.88 -9.45 23.70
N TYR A 655 -10.70 -9.02 24.66
CA TYR A 655 -11.09 -9.80 25.82
C TYR A 655 -12.60 -9.79 25.95
N ASN A 656 -13.18 -10.97 26.14
CA ASN A 656 -14.59 -11.15 26.44
C ASN A 656 -14.74 -11.81 27.82
N ASP A 657 -15.41 -11.13 28.76
CA ASP A 657 -15.64 -11.65 30.13
C ASP A 657 -16.87 -12.54 30.20
#